data_AF-A0A8C6M2R1-F1
#
_entry.id   AF-A0A8C6M2R1-F1
#
_cell.length_a   1.000
_cell.length_b   1.000
_cell.length_c   1.000
_cell.angle_alpha   90.00
_cell.angle_beta   90.00
_cell.angle_gamma   90.00
#
_symmetry.space_group_name_H-M   'P 1'
#
loop_
_entity.id
_entity.type
_entity.pdbx_description
1 polymer ?
#
loop_
_entity_poly.entity_id
_entity_poly.type
_entity_poly.pdbx_seq_one_letter_code
_entity_poly.pdbx_strand_id
1 'polypeptide(L)'
;ACLYPRVGFFSLCFLMTSLGGQFSAKRLGDSPFTIRAEVLGGVESRGVLRKISDMLEVILKRMDTLSKLDNSSTTDVRRLDELSLAISRYPEVKDDFKLFYGFISVVRDGTSRCEVPRDSRFPECPGKVDWMRSRWTSDPCYAFYGVDGSDCSFLIYLSEVEWFCPPLTWRNRTSPPTQQTQQAKSPNRQAAFRTDLSVLLEQVGSGKESLSFMKRRIRRLAQQWATAANRLDLKLGQRWRDQKKILVHVGFLTEESGDVFSPKVLKGGPLGEMVQWADILTALHVLGHNLKISMSVKELQGTSLILYRMYVWVMLCVGLTVVPCCLSRCHIRVIDTFGTEPAYNHEEYATLHGYRTNWGYWNLIPRQYMTMFPHTPDNSFMGFVSEELNETEKRSISQNKVNNMAVVYGKEASMWKQGKESFMEILHRYMEVHGTVYYETQRPPEVPPFVKNHGLLPQHELQQLLRKAKLFIGFGFPYEGPAPLEAIANGCIFLQPKFQPPHSSLNHDFFRGKPTSREVFSQHPYAEQYIGRPHVMTVDYNNSFEFDSAIQEIMKIKVEPYLPYEYTCEGMLERVHAYIQNQDFCVPEPPFIPTNLSLPRSASGSRMLGPLFVPLPNSTALGWAPNMMAPAAWPPLSSLRLLVSQEGQSCVEACHSAGFVCEPAHFRFINNKEALRGLEVQCEVVDSEINHVLPAFSVMRRECGLQREPLLFSCAGYSPKYRRLCPCRDFRPEQVALCRDCL
;
A
#
# COMPACT_ATOMS: atom_id res chain seq x y z
N ALA A 1 8.69 -0.26 -26.33
CA ALA A 1 9.28 1.11 -26.37
C ALA A 1 8.67 2.10 -25.35
N CYS A 2 8.19 1.68 -24.17
CA CYS A 2 7.49 2.57 -23.22
C CYS A 2 7.95 2.47 -21.75
N LEU A 3 9.19 2.06 -21.48
CA LEU A 3 9.70 1.97 -20.10
C LEU A 3 10.93 2.85 -19.79
N TYR A 4 11.79 3.15 -20.76
CA TYR A 4 13.06 3.82 -20.47
C TYR A 4 13.00 5.34 -20.20
N PRO A 5 12.21 6.17 -20.91
CA PRO A 5 12.21 7.62 -20.65
C PRO A 5 11.38 8.02 -19.41
N ARG A 6 10.59 7.11 -18.84
CA ARG A 6 9.76 7.39 -17.65
C ARG A 6 10.57 7.30 -16.34
N VAL A 7 11.55 6.39 -16.23
CA VAL A 7 12.30 6.19 -14.97
C VAL A 7 13.10 7.45 -14.56
N GLY A 8 13.73 8.13 -15.50
CA GLY A 8 14.58 9.30 -15.20
C GLY A 8 13.81 10.56 -14.74
N PHE A 9 12.60 10.78 -15.25
CA PHE A 9 11.78 11.95 -14.89
C PHE A 9 11.16 11.79 -13.49
N PHE A 10 10.75 10.58 -13.11
CA PHE A 10 10.17 10.30 -11.80
C PHE A 10 11.20 10.34 -10.66
N SER A 11 12.44 9.87 -10.89
CA SER A 11 13.53 10.01 -9.90
C SER A 11 13.86 11.49 -9.61
N LEU A 12 13.75 12.37 -10.61
CA LEU A 12 13.97 13.82 -10.44
C LEU A 12 12.80 14.51 -9.68
N CYS A 13 11.55 14.16 -9.99
CA CYS A 13 10.38 14.67 -9.26
C CYS A 13 10.34 14.20 -7.80
N PHE A 14 10.79 12.97 -7.53
CA PHE A 14 10.89 12.38 -6.20
C PHE A 14 11.99 13.05 -5.34
N LEU A 15 13.13 13.37 -5.95
CA LEU A 15 14.22 14.13 -5.33
C LEU A 15 13.78 15.53 -4.88
N MET A 16 13.00 16.23 -5.69
CA MET A 16 12.56 17.60 -5.41
C MET A 16 11.43 17.67 -4.38
N THR A 17 10.51 16.70 -4.37
CA THR A 17 9.35 16.69 -3.45
C THR A 17 9.67 16.14 -2.06
N SER A 18 10.60 15.18 -1.95
CA SER A 18 11.09 14.68 -0.65
C SER A 18 12.04 15.67 0.06
N LEU A 19 12.47 16.75 -0.61
CA LEU A 19 13.45 17.72 -0.10
C LEU A 19 12.99 19.19 -0.12
N GLY A 20 11.72 19.47 -0.44
CA GLY A 20 11.21 20.85 -0.47
C GLY A 20 11.79 21.74 -1.57
N GLY A 21 12.20 21.17 -2.72
CA GLY A 21 12.70 21.91 -3.87
C GLY A 21 11.60 22.47 -4.77
N GLN A 22 11.73 23.75 -5.17
CA GLN A 22 10.74 24.51 -5.93
C GLN A 22 10.82 24.28 -7.45
N PHE A 23 9.66 24.25 -8.14
CA PHE A 23 9.53 24.57 -9.56
C PHE A 23 8.78 25.91 -9.71
N SER A 24 9.36 26.88 -10.41
CA SER A 24 8.65 28.08 -10.85
C SER A 24 8.35 27.96 -12.34
N ALA A 25 7.06 27.82 -12.69
CA ALA A 25 6.61 27.83 -14.07
C ALA A 25 6.45 29.27 -14.55
N LYS A 26 7.10 29.65 -15.65
CA LYS A 26 7.17 31.07 -16.05
C LYS A 26 5.90 31.62 -16.73
N ARG A 27 4.93 30.83 -17.20
CA ARG A 27 3.59 31.30 -17.69
C ARG A 27 2.52 30.20 -17.65
N LEU A 28 1.25 30.61 -17.52
CA LEU A 28 0.05 29.74 -17.59
C LEU A 28 -0.19 29.24 -19.02
N GLY A 29 -0.36 27.93 -19.20
CA GLY A 29 -1.06 27.35 -20.37
C GLY A 29 -0.34 26.25 -21.16
N ASP A 30 0.96 26.03 -21.00
CA ASP A 30 1.68 25.05 -21.83
C ASP A 30 1.79 23.65 -21.20
N SER A 31 1.67 22.63 -22.05
CA SER A 31 1.87 21.21 -21.74
C SER A 31 3.34 20.91 -21.40
N PRO A 32 3.64 20.07 -20.38
CA PRO A 32 5.01 19.77 -19.98
C PRO A 32 5.83 18.96 -21.00
N PHE A 33 5.25 18.59 -22.15
CA PHE A 33 5.90 17.73 -23.15
C PHE A 33 6.60 18.46 -24.30
N THR A 34 6.63 19.80 -24.33
CA THR A 34 7.18 20.57 -25.48
C THR A 34 8.32 21.54 -25.16
N ILE A 35 8.86 21.59 -23.93
CA ILE A 35 9.97 22.50 -23.62
C ILE A 35 11.33 21.81 -23.87
N ARG A 36 12.04 22.32 -24.88
CA ARG A 36 13.47 22.12 -25.08
C ARG A 36 14.21 22.73 -23.88
N ALA A 37 14.61 21.91 -22.91
CA ALA A 37 15.33 22.37 -21.73
C ALA A 37 16.77 22.75 -22.12
N GLU A 38 17.08 24.04 -22.22
CA GLU A 38 18.45 24.51 -22.18
C GLU A 38 18.94 24.49 -20.72
N VAL A 39 19.85 23.55 -20.43
CA VAL A 39 20.51 23.43 -19.13
C VAL A 39 21.82 24.22 -19.17
N LEU A 40 21.93 25.25 -18.32
CA LEU A 40 23.20 25.93 -18.07
C LEU A 40 24.02 25.11 -17.04
N GLY A 41 24.94 24.27 -17.51
CA GLY A 41 25.88 23.56 -16.63
C GLY A 41 26.94 22.69 -17.32
N GLY A 42 28.22 23.03 -17.08
CA GLY A 42 29.42 22.16 -17.09
C GLY A 42 29.86 21.47 -18.39
N VAL A 43 31.13 21.65 -18.79
CA VAL A 43 31.75 21.08 -20.01
C VAL A 43 31.78 19.54 -20.02
N GLU A 44 31.72 18.88 -18.85
CA GLU A 44 31.69 17.40 -18.74
C GLU A 44 30.33 16.78 -19.11
N SER A 45 29.22 17.51 -18.93
CA SER A 45 27.85 17.06 -19.25
C SER A 45 27.60 16.88 -20.75
N ARG A 46 28.37 17.58 -21.60
CA ARG A 46 28.24 17.56 -23.07
C ARG A 46 28.87 16.31 -23.72
N GLY A 47 29.86 15.70 -23.09
CA GLY A 47 30.53 14.50 -23.62
C GLY A 47 29.68 13.23 -23.53
N VAL A 48 28.90 13.10 -22.45
CA VAL A 48 27.99 11.96 -22.23
C VAL A 48 26.80 12.02 -23.20
N LEU A 49 26.27 13.21 -23.46
CA LEU A 49 25.14 13.42 -24.38
C LEU A 49 25.53 13.16 -25.86
N ARG A 50 26.75 13.50 -26.28
CA ARG A 50 27.25 13.13 -27.63
C ARG A 50 27.36 11.62 -27.81
N LYS A 51 27.91 10.91 -26.81
CA LYS A 51 27.99 9.43 -26.85
C LYS A 51 26.63 8.75 -26.94
N ILE A 52 25.61 9.29 -26.27
CA ILE A 52 24.24 8.75 -26.32
C ILE A 52 23.60 9.02 -27.68
N SER A 53 23.83 10.20 -28.28
CA SER A 53 23.34 10.56 -29.62
C SER A 53 23.96 9.69 -30.72
N ASP A 54 25.29 9.50 -30.69
CA ASP A 54 26.01 8.70 -31.68
C ASP A 54 25.60 7.22 -31.60
N MET A 55 25.32 6.72 -30.40
CA MET A 55 24.88 5.34 -30.19
C MET A 55 23.44 5.11 -30.68
N LEU A 56 22.55 6.09 -30.55
CA LEU A 56 21.18 6.04 -31.07
C LEU A 56 21.15 6.09 -32.62
N GLU A 57 22.05 6.86 -33.24
CA GLU A 57 22.14 6.95 -34.71
C GLU A 57 22.62 5.64 -35.36
N VAL A 58 23.54 4.92 -34.69
CA VAL A 58 24.00 3.59 -35.13
C VAL A 58 22.89 2.54 -35.02
N ILE A 59 22.06 2.60 -33.97
CA ILE A 59 20.93 1.68 -33.77
C ILE A 59 19.85 1.90 -34.84
N LEU A 60 19.55 3.16 -35.16
CA LEU A 60 18.57 3.51 -36.20
C LEU A 60 19.05 3.10 -37.61
N LYS A 61 20.34 3.26 -37.92
CA LYS A 61 20.93 2.78 -39.18
C LYS A 61 20.89 1.24 -39.30
N ARG A 62 21.05 0.51 -38.19
CA ARG A 62 20.96 -0.97 -38.18
C ARG A 62 19.53 -1.49 -38.33
N MET A 63 18.54 -0.77 -37.81
CA MET A 63 17.12 -1.11 -38.00
C MET A 63 16.64 -0.86 -39.44
N ASP A 64 17.12 0.19 -40.10
CA ASP A 64 16.79 0.46 -41.51
C ASP A 64 17.35 -0.61 -42.46
N THR A 65 18.57 -1.13 -42.20
CA THR A 65 19.16 -2.24 -42.96
C THR A 65 18.45 -3.58 -42.77
N LEU A 66 17.85 -3.82 -41.59
CA LEU A 66 17.09 -5.05 -41.30
C LEU A 66 15.68 -5.02 -41.92
N SER A 67 15.14 -3.83 -42.23
CA SER A 67 13.85 -3.69 -42.90
C SER A 67 13.88 -3.93 -44.41
N LYS A 68 15.08 -4.02 -45.01
CA LYS A 68 15.29 -4.13 -46.47
C LYS A 68 15.65 -5.54 -46.96
N LEU A 69 15.62 -6.53 -46.08
CA LEU A 69 15.86 -7.94 -46.41
C LEU A 69 14.56 -8.74 -46.27
N ASP A 70 13.58 -8.46 -47.14
CA ASP A 70 12.50 -9.39 -47.38
C ASP A 70 12.07 -9.32 -48.85
N ASN A 71 12.63 -10.22 -49.66
CA ASN A 71 12.08 -10.71 -50.94
C ASN A 71 13.12 -11.58 -51.66
N SER A 72 13.07 -12.90 -51.47
CA SER A 72 13.20 -13.86 -52.58
C SER A 72 12.87 -15.28 -52.10
N SER A 73 12.06 -15.94 -52.91
CA SER A 73 11.41 -17.22 -52.68
C SER A 73 12.36 -18.41 -52.78
N THR A 74 11.97 -19.48 -52.07
CA THR A 74 12.28 -20.90 -52.34
C THR A 74 13.75 -21.33 -52.28
N THR A 75 14.27 -21.63 -51.07
CA THR A 75 15.39 -22.58 -50.89
C THR A 75 15.58 -23.16 -49.47
N ASP A 76 14.60 -23.05 -48.56
CA ASP A 76 14.81 -23.41 -47.13
C ASP A 76 14.51 -24.86 -46.73
N VAL A 77 13.96 -25.69 -47.62
CA VAL A 77 13.62 -27.08 -47.24
C VAL A 77 14.85 -28.01 -47.20
N ARG A 78 15.97 -27.65 -47.85
CA ARG A 78 17.18 -28.48 -47.87
C ARG A 78 18.22 -28.15 -46.79
N ARG A 79 18.12 -27.01 -46.12
CA ARG A 79 19.06 -26.63 -45.03
C ARG A 79 18.66 -27.17 -43.66
N LEU A 80 17.42 -27.61 -43.49
CA LEU A 80 16.92 -28.22 -42.25
C LEU A 80 17.42 -29.66 -42.04
N ASP A 81 17.70 -30.41 -43.11
CA ASP A 81 18.26 -31.78 -43.00
C ASP A 81 19.74 -31.80 -42.60
N GLU A 82 20.54 -30.78 -42.98
CA GLU A 82 21.94 -30.68 -42.55
C GLU A 82 22.06 -30.27 -41.07
N LEU A 83 21.12 -29.46 -40.57
CA LEU A 83 21.01 -29.11 -39.14
C LEU A 83 20.62 -30.32 -38.27
N SER A 84 19.76 -31.20 -38.79
CA SER A 84 19.36 -32.47 -38.14
C SER A 84 20.56 -33.40 -37.90
N LEU A 85 21.48 -33.49 -38.86
CA LEU A 85 22.69 -34.33 -38.74
C LEU A 85 23.76 -33.73 -37.81
N ALA A 86 23.85 -32.40 -37.70
CA ALA A 86 24.80 -31.73 -36.82
C ALA A 86 24.44 -31.82 -35.32
N ILE A 87 23.15 -31.87 -34.99
CA ILE A 87 22.65 -31.91 -33.60
C ILE A 87 22.74 -33.32 -32.99
N SER A 88 22.86 -34.37 -33.82
CA SER A 88 22.98 -35.78 -33.38
C SER A 88 24.25 -36.13 -32.59
N ARG A 89 25.19 -35.19 -32.42
CA ARG A 89 26.49 -35.41 -31.75
C ARG A 89 26.55 -34.93 -30.29
N TYR A 90 25.46 -34.40 -29.71
CA TYR A 90 25.43 -33.90 -28.32
C TYR A 90 24.49 -34.76 -27.43
N PRO A 91 25.02 -35.47 -26.41
CA PRO A 91 24.21 -36.32 -25.53
C PRO A 91 23.22 -35.57 -24.61
N GLU A 92 23.40 -34.26 -24.41
CA GLU A 92 22.67 -33.46 -23.43
C GLU A 92 21.30 -32.92 -23.90
N VAL A 93 20.89 -33.22 -25.14
CA VAL A 93 19.62 -32.71 -25.72
C VAL A 93 18.63 -33.85 -26.05
N LYS A 94 18.92 -35.08 -25.60
CA LYS A 94 18.17 -36.28 -26.00
C LYS A 94 16.80 -36.41 -25.32
N ASP A 95 16.64 -35.83 -24.12
CA ASP A 95 15.38 -35.90 -23.37
C ASP A 95 14.39 -34.77 -23.74
N ASP A 96 14.89 -33.60 -24.16
CA ASP A 96 14.03 -32.48 -24.56
C ASP A 96 13.47 -32.62 -26.01
N PHE A 97 14.13 -33.37 -26.89
CA PHE A 97 13.66 -33.56 -28.27
C PHE A 97 12.51 -34.59 -28.41
N LYS A 98 12.31 -35.46 -27.40
CA LYS A 98 11.17 -36.39 -27.35
C LYS A 98 9.86 -35.71 -26.92
N LEU A 99 9.94 -34.64 -26.13
CA LEU A 99 8.77 -33.89 -25.67
C LEU A 99 8.14 -33.05 -26.80
N PHE A 100 8.96 -32.61 -27.76
CA PHE A 100 8.52 -31.78 -28.88
C PHE A 100 7.69 -32.54 -29.93
N TYR A 101 7.91 -33.85 -30.12
CA TYR A 101 7.18 -34.66 -31.11
C TYR A 101 5.89 -35.31 -30.60
N GLY A 102 5.64 -35.31 -29.28
CA GLY A 102 4.42 -35.85 -28.68
C GLY A 102 3.23 -34.88 -28.68
N PHE A 103 3.47 -33.57 -28.82
CA PHE A 103 2.42 -32.54 -28.72
C PHE A 103 1.77 -32.18 -30.07
N ILE A 104 2.35 -32.63 -31.18
CA ILE A 104 1.89 -32.30 -32.55
C ILE A 104 0.66 -33.15 -32.99
N SER A 105 0.19 -34.11 -32.19
CA SER A 105 -0.89 -35.04 -32.62
C SER A 105 -2.28 -34.84 -31.99
N VAL A 106 -2.57 -33.76 -31.26
CA VAL A 106 -3.90 -33.57 -30.60
C VAL A 106 -4.72 -32.36 -31.10
N VAL A 107 -4.38 -31.77 -32.25
CA VAL A 107 -5.26 -30.77 -32.89
C VAL A 107 -5.46 -31.08 -34.37
N ARG A 108 -6.17 -32.18 -34.62
CA ARG A 108 -6.88 -32.41 -35.88
C ARG A 108 -8.18 -33.15 -35.56
N ASP A 109 -9.13 -32.43 -34.99
CA ASP A 109 -10.53 -32.45 -35.46
C ASP A 109 -11.39 -31.46 -34.67
N GLY A 110 -12.36 -30.84 -35.36
CA GLY A 110 -13.51 -30.20 -34.71
C GLY A 110 -13.51 -28.66 -34.74
N THR A 111 -14.02 -28.12 -35.84
CA THR A 111 -14.55 -26.76 -35.98
C THR A 111 -15.43 -26.30 -34.79
N SER A 112 -14.96 -25.30 -34.04
CA SER A 112 -15.81 -24.28 -33.42
C SER A 112 -14.98 -23.00 -33.26
N ARG A 113 -15.43 -21.90 -33.86
CA ARG A 113 -14.78 -20.58 -33.69
C ARG A 113 -14.90 -20.21 -32.21
N CYS A 114 -13.79 -19.93 -31.53
CA CYS A 114 -13.86 -19.28 -30.23
C CYS A 114 -14.36 -17.84 -30.45
N GLU A 115 -15.67 -17.67 -30.35
CA GLU A 115 -16.30 -16.36 -30.47
C GLU A 115 -16.01 -15.53 -29.21
N VAL A 116 -15.67 -14.26 -29.43
CA VAL A 116 -15.32 -13.34 -28.34
C VAL A 116 -16.58 -12.98 -27.55
N PRO A 117 -16.68 -13.37 -26.28
CA PRO A 117 -17.89 -13.18 -25.51
C PRO A 117 -18.08 -11.70 -25.17
N ARG A 118 -19.27 -11.18 -25.44
CA ARG A 118 -19.73 -9.86 -24.99
C ARG A 118 -20.56 -10.04 -23.72
N ASP A 119 -19.88 -10.32 -22.62
CA ASP A 119 -20.50 -10.47 -21.31
C ASP A 119 -20.40 -9.14 -20.54
N SER A 120 -21.53 -8.64 -20.04
CA SER A 120 -21.58 -7.45 -19.18
C SER A 120 -20.68 -7.55 -17.93
N ARG A 121 -20.32 -8.76 -17.49
CA ARG A 121 -19.41 -9.03 -16.37
C ARG A 121 -17.93 -8.91 -16.75
N PHE A 122 -17.62 -8.93 -18.04
CA PHE A 122 -16.28 -8.82 -18.61
C PHE A 122 -16.29 -7.83 -19.79
N PRO A 123 -16.62 -6.55 -19.52
CA PRO A 123 -16.82 -5.55 -20.58
C PRO A 123 -15.54 -5.28 -21.38
N GLU A 124 -14.38 -5.49 -20.75
CA GLU A 124 -13.05 -5.34 -21.36
C GLU A 124 -12.65 -6.53 -22.25
N CYS A 125 -13.34 -7.67 -22.18
CA CYS A 125 -12.95 -8.88 -22.92
C CYS A 125 -12.80 -8.63 -24.43
N PRO A 126 -13.78 -7.99 -25.13
CA PRO A 126 -13.66 -7.79 -26.56
C PRO A 126 -12.50 -6.86 -26.94
N GLY A 127 -12.35 -5.74 -26.23
CA GLY A 127 -11.28 -4.78 -26.48
C GLY A 127 -9.89 -5.38 -26.21
N LYS A 128 -9.77 -6.24 -25.21
CA LYS A 128 -8.53 -6.95 -24.90
C LYS A 128 -8.18 -8.02 -25.92
N VAL A 129 -9.16 -8.76 -26.44
CA VAL A 129 -8.91 -9.71 -27.54
C VAL A 129 -8.48 -8.97 -28.81
N ASP A 130 -9.11 -7.85 -29.14
CA ASP A 130 -8.73 -7.01 -30.28
C ASP A 130 -7.31 -6.45 -30.13
N TRP A 131 -6.93 -6.06 -28.91
CA TRP A 131 -5.57 -5.65 -28.59
C TRP A 131 -4.57 -6.81 -28.78
N MET A 132 -4.90 -8.00 -28.30
CA MET A 132 -4.05 -9.19 -28.42
C MET A 132 -3.79 -9.55 -29.89
N ARG A 133 -4.80 -9.53 -30.77
CA ARG A 133 -4.62 -9.75 -32.21
C ARG A 133 -3.52 -8.89 -32.83
N SER A 134 -3.39 -7.65 -32.35
CA SER A 134 -2.46 -6.68 -32.92
C SER A 134 -1.10 -6.65 -32.21
N ARG A 135 -1.02 -7.12 -30.96
CA ARG A 135 0.12 -6.83 -30.07
C ARG A 135 0.57 -8.00 -29.20
N TRP A 136 0.03 -9.20 -29.35
CA TRP A 136 0.47 -10.35 -28.54
C TRP A 136 1.96 -10.72 -28.78
N THR A 137 2.57 -10.34 -29.90
CA THR A 137 4.02 -10.53 -30.13
C THR A 137 4.89 -9.44 -29.49
N SER A 138 4.27 -8.41 -28.90
CA SER A 138 5.01 -7.30 -28.27
C SER A 138 5.74 -7.68 -26.99
N ASP A 139 5.35 -8.80 -26.35
CA ASP A 139 5.99 -9.35 -25.16
C ASP A 139 6.13 -10.88 -25.28
N PRO A 140 7.34 -11.46 -25.11
CA PRO A 140 7.53 -12.91 -25.13
C PRO A 140 6.70 -13.68 -24.09
N CYS A 141 6.22 -13.02 -23.03
CA CYS A 141 5.38 -13.61 -22.00
C CYS A 141 4.09 -14.22 -22.55
N TYR A 142 3.49 -13.65 -23.60
CA TYR A 142 2.26 -14.18 -24.18
C TYR A 142 2.50 -15.56 -24.81
N ALA A 143 3.57 -15.70 -25.61
CA ALA A 143 3.96 -16.98 -26.21
C ALA A 143 4.28 -18.05 -25.14
N PHE A 144 4.89 -17.64 -24.03
CA PHE A 144 5.14 -18.52 -22.89
C PHE A 144 3.85 -19.11 -22.28
N TYR A 145 2.76 -18.35 -22.23
CA TYR A 145 1.44 -18.83 -21.78
C TYR A 145 0.67 -19.61 -22.86
N GLY A 146 1.31 -19.97 -23.97
CA GLY A 146 0.68 -20.73 -25.05
C GLY A 146 -0.19 -19.88 -25.97
N VAL A 147 -0.02 -18.54 -25.96
CA VAL A 147 -0.61 -17.68 -26.98
C VAL A 147 0.12 -17.92 -28.31
N ASP A 148 -0.63 -18.38 -29.30
CA ASP A 148 -0.12 -18.76 -30.62
C ASP A 148 -0.60 -17.81 -31.74
N GLY A 149 -1.33 -16.76 -31.39
CA GLY A 149 -1.92 -15.80 -32.33
C GLY A 149 -3.37 -16.10 -32.74
N SER A 150 -3.96 -17.20 -32.25
CA SER A 150 -5.38 -17.51 -32.47
C SER A 150 -6.30 -16.83 -31.45
N ASP A 151 -7.53 -16.50 -31.87
CA ASP A 151 -8.56 -15.96 -30.96
C ASP A 151 -8.85 -16.88 -29.78
N CYS A 152 -8.75 -18.20 -29.97
CA CYS A 152 -8.89 -19.18 -28.90
C CYS A 152 -7.78 -19.02 -27.86
N SER A 153 -6.52 -18.90 -28.27
CA SER A 153 -5.41 -18.74 -27.31
C SER A 153 -5.44 -17.38 -26.63
N PHE A 154 -5.90 -16.32 -27.30
CA PHE A 154 -6.19 -15.03 -26.66
C PHE A 154 -7.28 -15.15 -25.60
N LEU A 155 -8.40 -15.81 -25.92
CA LEU A 155 -9.50 -15.99 -24.98
C LEU A 155 -9.10 -16.87 -23.80
N ILE A 156 -8.30 -17.92 -24.00
CA ILE A 156 -7.75 -18.73 -22.91
C ILE A 156 -6.84 -17.88 -22.03
N TYR A 157 -5.90 -17.13 -22.62
CA TYR A 157 -5.00 -16.27 -21.86
C TYR A 157 -5.75 -15.19 -21.08
N LEU A 158 -6.68 -14.50 -21.75
CA LEU A 158 -7.48 -13.44 -21.14
C LEU A 158 -8.52 -13.98 -20.16
N SER A 159 -8.91 -15.26 -20.20
CA SER A 159 -9.85 -15.82 -19.23
C SER A 159 -9.20 -16.57 -18.07
N GLU A 160 -8.08 -17.26 -18.31
CA GLU A 160 -7.42 -18.13 -17.32
C GLU A 160 -6.15 -17.50 -16.71
N VAL A 161 -5.57 -16.48 -17.37
CA VAL A 161 -4.33 -15.81 -16.90
C VAL A 161 -4.59 -14.38 -16.47
N GLU A 162 -5.17 -13.55 -17.35
CA GLU A 162 -5.43 -12.12 -17.05
C GLU A 162 -6.86 -11.82 -16.59
N TRP A 163 -7.78 -12.78 -16.72
CA TRP A 163 -9.17 -12.71 -16.25
C TRP A 163 -9.99 -11.53 -16.81
N PHE A 164 -9.58 -10.95 -17.94
CA PHE A 164 -10.35 -10.00 -18.73
C PHE A 164 -11.54 -10.63 -19.46
N CYS A 165 -11.59 -11.96 -19.60
CA CYS A 165 -12.64 -12.71 -20.28
C CYS A 165 -13.27 -13.79 -19.38
N PRO A 166 -14.54 -14.19 -19.61
CA PRO A 166 -15.19 -15.25 -18.86
C PRO A 166 -14.51 -16.61 -19.08
N PRO A 167 -14.45 -17.49 -18.06
CA PRO A 167 -13.94 -18.85 -18.20
C PRO A 167 -14.69 -19.65 -19.28
N LEU A 168 -13.95 -20.38 -20.12
CA LEU A 168 -14.50 -21.09 -21.28
C LEU A 168 -15.24 -22.38 -20.85
N THR A 169 -16.54 -22.43 -21.11
CA THR A 169 -17.45 -23.50 -20.65
C THR A 169 -17.14 -24.88 -21.22
N TRP A 170 -16.64 -24.96 -22.46
CA TRP A 170 -16.29 -26.20 -23.16
C TRP A 170 -15.01 -26.87 -22.63
N ARG A 171 -14.30 -26.21 -21.70
CA ARG A 171 -13.14 -26.78 -21.02
C ARG A 171 -13.46 -27.45 -19.67
N ASN A 172 -14.72 -27.58 -19.26
CA ASN A 172 -15.03 -28.15 -17.93
C ASN A 172 -15.46 -29.64 -17.92
N ARG A 173 -14.60 -30.44 -17.25
CA ARG A 173 -14.80 -31.72 -16.53
C ARG A 173 -15.29 -32.96 -17.31
N THR A 174 -14.41 -33.56 -18.11
CA THR A 174 -14.25 -35.03 -18.20
C THR A 174 -12.91 -35.37 -18.82
N SER A 175 -11.91 -35.67 -18.00
CA SER A 175 -10.83 -36.58 -18.38
C SER A 175 -10.86 -37.74 -17.37
N PRO A 176 -10.96 -39.01 -17.82
CA PRO A 176 -10.67 -40.17 -16.98
C PRO A 176 -9.24 -40.04 -16.44
N PRO A 177 -8.88 -40.75 -15.35
CA PRO A 177 -7.54 -40.66 -14.76
C PRO A 177 -6.51 -41.34 -15.67
N THR A 178 -6.13 -40.68 -16.77
CA THR A 178 -4.81 -40.87 -17.34
C THR A 178 -3.85 -40.43 -16.25
N GLN A 179 -2.98 -41.36 -15.86
CA GLN A 179 -1.90 -41.17 -14.91
C GLN A 179 -1.25 -39.82 -15.19
N GLN A 180 -1.66 -38.79 -14.42
CA GLN A 180 -0.75 -37.74 -14.06
C GLN A 180 0.42 -38.51 -13.45
N THR A 181 1.53 -38.59 -14.19
CA THR A 181 2.82 -38.55 -13.54
C THR A 181 2.67 -37.46 -12.51
N GLN A 182 2.64 -37.89 -11.25
CA GLN A 182 2.56 -37.03 -10.09
C GLN A 182 3.81 -36.15 -10.13
N GLN A 183 3.80 -35.07 -10.93
CA GLN A 183 4.52 -33.88 -10.54
C GLN A 183 3.72 -33.35 -9.36
N ALA A 184 4.08 -33.90 -8.20
CA ALA A 184 3.48 -33.64 -6.91
C ALA A 184 3.16 -32.15 -6.81
N LYS A 185 1.90 -31.80 -6.53
CA LYS A 185 1.65 -30.58 -5.76
C LYS A 185 2.60 -30.70 -4.58
N SER A 186 3.63 -29.87 -4.55
CA SER A 186 4.54 -29.82 -3.41
C SER A 186 3.67 -29.76 -2.16
N PRO A 187 3.83 -30.68 -1.20
CA PRO A 187 2.94 -30.74 -0.05
C PRO A 187 2.84 -29.35 0.57
N ASN A 188 1.63 -28.86 0.81
CA ASN A 188 1.42 -27.57 1.49
C ASN A 188 2.23 -27.62 2.78
N ARG A 189 3.28 -26.82 2.85
CA ARG A 189 4.13 -26.76 4.05
C ARG A 189 3.40 -25.93 5.09
N GLN A 190 3.36 -26.43 6.32
CA GLN A 190 2.88 -25.64 7.44
C GLN A 190 3.85 -24.48 7.69
N ALA A 191 3.32 -23.27 7.84
CA ALA A 191 4.07 -22.13 8.34
C ALA A 191 4.28 -22.31 9.85
N ALA A 192 5.52 -22.58 10.26
CA ALA A 192 5.92 -22.63 11.65
C ALA A 192 6.51 -21.28 12.07
N PHE A 193 6.22 -20.83 13.29
CA PHE A 193 6.82 -19.61 13.82
C PHE A 193 8.35 -19.75 13.88
N ARG A 194 9.06 -18.69 13.51
CA ARG A 194 10.53 -18.64 13.54
C ARG A 194 11.00 -17.61 14.56
N THR A 195 11.82 -18.07 15.50
CA THR A 195 12.49 -17.22 16.49
C THR A 195 13.92 -16.87 16.07
N ASP A 196 14.56 -17.71 15.25
CA ASP A 196 15.87 -17.40 14.66
C ASP A 196 15.72 -16.46 13.46
N LEU A 197 16.40 -15.31 13.55
CA LEU A 197 16.42 -14.26 12.52
C LEU A 197 17.69 -14.30 11.65
N SER A 198 18.60 -15.25 11.85
CA SER A 198 19.89 -15.31 11.16
C SER A 198 19.72 -15.38 9.63
N VAL A 199 18.85 -16.28 9.17
CA VAL A 199 18.51 -16.43 7.74
C VAL A 199 17.95 -15.12 7.14
N LEU A 200 17.09 -14.42 7.89
CA LEU A 200 16.55 -13.14 7.43
C LEU A 200 17.66 -12.08 7.30
N LEU A 201 18.54 -11.99 8.30
CA LEU A 201 19.64 -11.03 8.32
C LEU A 201 20.63 -11.26 7.16
N GLU A 202 20.82 -12.51 6.74
CA GLU A 202 21.61 -12.85 5.55
C GLU A 202 20.91 -12.38 4.26
N GLN A 203 19.60 -12.64 4.13
CA GLN A 203 18.82 -12.27 2.94
C GLN A 203 18.66 -10.76 2.73
N VAL A 204 18.65 -9.95 3.79
CA VAL A 204 18.60 -8.47 3.66
C VAL A 204 19.86 -7.92 2.95
N GLY A 205 20.96 -8.68 2.92
CA GLY A 205 22.20 -8.29 2.27
C GLY A 205 23.11 -7.41 3.13
N SER A 206 24.09 -6.78 2.49
CA SER A 206 25.09 -5.90 3.10
C SER A 206 25.54 -4.83 2.09
N GLY A 207 26.39 -3.89 2.51
CA GLY A 207 27.05 -2.93 1.62
C GLY A 207 26.38 -1.55 1.50
N LYS A 208 25.15 -1.37 1.98
CA LYS A 208 24.48 -0.05 2.09
C LYS A 208 24.15 0.29 3.53
N GLU A 209 24.29 1.56 3.91
CA GLU A 209 23.96 2.05 5.27
C GLU A 209 22.49 1.87 5.65
N SER A 210 21.59 1.99 4.68
CA SER A 210 20.16 1.69 4.82
C SER A 210 19.91 0.24 5.23
N LEU A 211 20.60 -0.72 4.60
CA LEU A 211 20.54 -2.15 4.96
C LEU A 211 21.15 -2.41 6.34
N SER A 212 22.27 -1.77 6.65
CA SER A 212 22.90 -1.83 7.99
C SER A 212 21.99 -1.28 9.08
N PHE A 213 21.25 -0.20 8.82
CA PHE A 213 20.23 0.33 9.72
C PHE A 213 19.12 -0.69 9.98
N MET A 214 18.53 -1.26 8.93
CA MET A 214 17.49 -2.29 9.07
C MET A 214 18.00 -3.49 9.88
N LYS A 215 19.19 -4.03 9.57
CA LYS A 215 19.76 -5.17 10.31
C LYS A 215 20.02 -4.87 11.78
N ARG A 216 20.51 -3.67 12.12
CA ARG A 216 20.70 -3.25 13.53
C ARG A 216 19.36 -3.22 14.27
N ARG A 217 18.31 -2.71 13.64
CA ARG A 217 16.96 -2.69 14.21
C ARG A 217 16.40 -4.09 14.42
N ILE A 218 16.47 -4.96 13.41
CA ILE A 218 16.00 -6.36 13.47
C ILE A 218 16.68 -7.10 14.62
N ARG A 219 18.01 -6.96 14.77
CA ARG A 219 18.76 -7.57 15.88
C ARG A 219 18.33 -7.04 17.24
N ARG A 220 18.13 -5.72 17.38
CA ARG A 220 17.73 -5.11 18.65
C ARG A 220 16.38 -5.64 19.14
N LEU A 221 15.41 -5.79 18.24
CA LEU A 221 14.06 -6.24 18.58
C LEU A 221 13.88 -7.77 18.56
N ALA A 222 14.93 -8.54 18.28
CA ALA A 222 14.84 -9.99 18.05
C ALA A 222 14.14 -10.75 19.19
N GLN A 223 14.48 -10.42 20.44
CA GLN A 223 13.88 -11.06 21.62
C GLN A 223 12.39 -10.71 21.78
N GLN A 224 12.00 -9.48 21.45
CA GLN A 224 10.60 -9.03 21.53
C GLN A 224 9.78 -9.75 20.46
N TRP A 225 10.28 -9.84 19.23
CA TRP A 225 9.66 -10.62 18.16
C TRP A 225 9.49 -12.10 18.52
N ALA A 226 10.51 -12.74 19.10
CA ALA A 226 10.43 -14.13 19.52
C ALA A 226 9.36 -14.34 20.62
N THR A 227 9.29 -13.42 21.59
CA THR A 227 8.30 -13.47 22.67
C THR A 227 6.88 -13.26 22.14
N ALA A 228 6.70 -12.29 21.24
CA ALA A 228 5.43 -12.02 20.57
C ALA A 228 4.95 -13.19 19.71
N ALA A 229 5.87 -13.87 19.01
CA ALA A 229 5.55 -15.07 18.23
C ALA A 229 4.96 -16.18 19.11
N ASN A 230 5.57 -16.44 20.27
CA ASN A 230 5.08 -17.45 21.21
C ASN A 230 3.70 -17.08 21.77
N ARG A 231 3.48 -15.81 22.12
CA ARG A 231 2.17 -15.33 22.59
C ARG A 231 1.09 -15.49 21.52
N LEU A 232 1.40 -15.12 20.28
CA LEU A 232 0.47 -15.27 19.17
C LEU A 232 0.20 -16.74 18.86
N ASP A 233 1.19 -17.63 18.91
CA ASP A 233 1.00 -19.08 18.68
C ASP A 233 0.02 -19.69 19.68
N LEU A 234 0.14 -19.31 20.97
CA LEU A 234 -0.80 -19.69 22.01
C LEU A 234 -2.21 -19.15 21.74
N LYS A 235 -2.31 -17.88 21.32
CA LYS A 235 -3.58 -17.21 21.00
C LYS A 235 -4.30 -17.85 19.82
N LEU A 236 -3.55 -18.33 18.83
CA LEU A 236 -4.07 -19.00 17.63
C LEU A 236 -4.38 -20.49 17.86
N GLY A 237 -4.00 -21.07 19.01
CA GLY A 237 -4.32 -22.45 19.36
C GLY A 237 -3.73 -23.49 18.37
N GLN A 238 -2.52 -23.25 17.86
CA GLN A 238 -1.83 -24.13 16.90
C GLN A 238 -2.62 -24.45 15.62
N ARG A 239 -3.51 -23.53 15.19
CA ARG A 239 -4.22 -23.67 13.92
C ARG A 239 -3.24 -23.87 12.76
N TRP A 240 -3.63 -24.72 11.80
CA TRP A 240 -2.87 -24.90 10.57
C TRP A 240 -2.79 -23.60 9.77
N ARG A 241 -1.58 -23.26 9.30
CA ARG A 241 -1.31 -22.06 8.49
C ARG A 241 -0.48 -22.47 7.29
N ASP A 242 -0.91 -22.12 6.09
CA ASP A 242 -0.14 -22.44 4.89
C ASP A 242 1.08 -21.51 4.75
N GLN A 243 2.25 -22.11 4.54
CA GLN A 243 3.47 -21.37 4.19
C GLN A 243 3.36 -20.81 2.77
N LYS A 244 3.12 -19.50 2.68
CA LYS A 244 3.18 -18.76 1.43
C LYS A 244 4.62 -18.43 1.01
N LYS A 245 4.84 -18.34 -0.30
CA LYS A 245 6.02 -17.75 -0.92
C LYS A 245 5.75 -16.27 -1.18
N ILE A 246 6.60 -15.40 -0.66
CA ILE A 246 6.37 -13.95 -0.68
C ILE A 246 7.60 -13.27 -1.25
N LEU A 247 7.41 -12.50 -2.32
CA LEU A 247 8.41 -11.61 -2.88
C LEU A 247 8.24 -10.25 -2.20
N VAL A 248 9.32 -9.73 -1.66
CA VAL A 248 9.37 -8.39 -1.09
C VAL A 248 10.37 -7.57 -1.90
N HIS A 249 9.88 -6.53 -2.59
CA HIS A 249 10.71 -5.64 -3.39
C HIS A 249 10.72 -4.22 -2.82
N VAL A 250 11.87 -3.80 -2.33
CA VAL A 250 12.06 -2.51 -1.66
C VAL A 250 12.62 -1.49 -2.64
N GLY A 251 11.72 -0.98 -3.50
CA GLY A 251 12.09 -0.20 -4.69
C GLY A 251 12.86 1.11 -4.45
N PHE A 252 12.75 1.74 -3.27
CA PHE A 252 13.45 3.01 -2.99
C PHE A 252 14.92 2.87 -2.62
N LEU A 253 15.39 1.63 -2.40
CA LEU A 253 16.80 1.32 -2.17
C LEU A 253 17.52 0.90 -3.47
N THR A 254 16.81 0.93 -4.60
CA THR A 254 17.36 0.58 -5.91
C THR A 254 18.33 1.67 -6.39
N GLU A 255 19.38 1.29 -7.11
CA GLU A 255 20.30 2.26 -7.73
C GLU A 255 19.56 3.13 -8.76
N GLU A 256 18.56 2.56 -9.42
CA GLU A 256 17.70 3.20 -10.43
C GLU A 256 16.83 4.31 -9.83
N SER A 257 16.52 4.24 -8.54
CA SER A 257 15.89 5.33 -7.78
C SER A 257 16.86 6.45 -7.36
N GLY A 258 18.15 6.33 -7.72
CA GLY A 258 19.20 7.30 -7.45
C GLY A 258 19.95 7.09 -6.12
N ASP A 259 19.69 5.98 -5.39
CA ASP A 259 20.26 5.65 -4.06
C ASP A 259 20.32 6.84 -3.08
N VAL A 260 19.35 7.74 -3.17
CA VAL A 260 19.34 9.05 -2.51
C VAL A 260 19.28 8.93 -0.98
N PHE A 261 18.72 7.83 -0.48
CA PHE A 261 18.45 7.60 0.94
C PHE A 261 19.62 7.01 1.70
N SER A 262 20.38 6.11 1.07
CA SER A 262 21.48 5.42 1.75
C SER A 262 22.52 6.41 2.33
N PRO A 263 22.97 7.45 1.60
CA PRO A 263 23.87 8.48 2.15
C PRO A 263 23.21 9.37 3.21
N LYS A 264 21.88 9.55 3.18
CA LYS A 264 21.15 10.43 4.10
C LYS A 264 20.82 9.79 5.43
N VAL A 265 20.89 8.46 5.54
CA VAL A 265 20.75 7.75 6.83
C VAL A 265 21.72 8.30 7.87
N LEU A 266 22.97 8.57 7.45
CA LEU A 266 24.02 9.13 8.31
C LEU A 266 23.84 10.63 8.60
N LYS A 267 22.94 11.32 7.90
CA LYS A 267 22.66 12.76 8.04
C LYS A 267 21.27 13.04 8.64
N GLY A 268 20.62 12.03 9.22
CA GLY A 268 19.33 12.20 9.90
C GLY A 268 18.13 12.28 8.95
N GLY A 269 18.28 11.76 7.71
CA GLY A 269 17.24 11.74 6.70
C GLY A 269 15.99 10.92 7.09
N PRO A 270 15.00 10.80 6.20
CA PRO A 270 13.75 10.11 6.50
C PRO A 270 14.01 8.61 6.73
N LEU A 271 13.75 8.15 7.96
CA LEU A 271 13.95 6.76 8.38
C LEU A 271 12.64 5.97 8.55
N GLY A 272 11.49 6.61 8.39
CA GLY A 272 10.18 6.01 8.65
C GLY A 272 9.91 4.78 7.80
N GLU A 273 10.12 4.88 6.49
CA GLU A 273 9.94 3.79 5.54
C GLU A 273 10.92 2.63 5.83
N MET A 274 12.16 2.93 6.22
CA MET A 274 13.14 1.90 6.60
C MET A 274 12.73 1.16 7.87
N VAL A 275 12.14 1.85 8.85
CA VAL A 275 11.57 1.24 10.06
C VAL A 275 10.46 0.27 9.67
N GLN A 276 9.50 0.74 8.87
CA GLN A 276 8.37 -0.08 8.42
C GLN A 276 8.81 -1.31 7.63
N TRP A 277 9.74 -1.16 6.67
CA TRP A 277 10.23 -2.30 5.88
C TRP A 277 11.01 -3.32 6.72
N ALA A 278 11.84 -2.89 7.68
CA ALA A 278 12.52 -3.81 8.58
C ALA A 278 11.51 -4.64 9.40
N ASP A 279 10.44 -4.02 9.87
CA ASP A 279 9.42 -4.66 10.69
C ASP A 279 8.52 -5.58 9.84
N ILE A 280 8.16 -5.20 8.61
CA ILE A 280 7.43 -6.06 7.65
C ILE A 280 8.23 -7.34 7.36
N LEU A 281 9.51 -7.20 7.00
CA LEU A 281 10.38 -8.34 6.71
C LEU A 281 10.48 -9.29 7.91
N THR A 282 10.62 -8.72 9.11
CA THR A 282 10.68 -9.50 10.35
C THR A 282 9.35 -10.20 10.63
N ALA A 283 8.22 -9.51 10.55
CA ALA A 283 6.90 -10.09 10.78
C ALA A 283 6.63 -11.28 9.85
N LEU A 284 6.89 -11.12 8.54
CA LEU A 284 6.65 -12.19 7.57
C LEU A 284 7.57 -13.41 7.80
N HIS A 285 8.84 -13.18 8.18
CA HIS A 285 9.77 -14.26 8.51
C HIS A 285 9.38 -14.98 9.79
N VAL A 286 9.05 -14.24 10.85
CA VAL A 286 8.62 -14.76 12.16
C VAL A 286 7.33 -15.56 12.03
N LEU A 287 6.40 -15.14 11.18
CA LEU A 287 5.19 -15.91 10.86
C LEU A 287 5.48 -17.22 10.10
N GLY A 288 6.70 -17.43 9.60
CA GLY A 288 7.11 -18.69 8.97
C GLY A 288 6.97 -18.73 7.45
N HIS A 289 6.82 -17.58 6.79
CA HIS A 289 6.68 -17.52 5.33
C HIS A 289 8.02 -17.65 4.60
N ASN A 290 8.00 -18.11 3.35
CA ASN A 290 9.20 -18.21 2.54
C ASN A 290 9.43 -16.89 1.79
N LEU A 291 10.44 -16.14 2.21
CA LEU A 291 10.75 -14.81 1.68
C LEU A 291 11.76 -14.87 0.55
N LYS A 292 11.49 -14.09 -0.50
CA LYS A 292 12.48 -13.67 -1.49
C LYS A 292 12.55 -12.15 -1.45
N ILE A 293 13.70 -11.62 -1.05
CA ILE A 293 13.90 -10.18 -0.88
C ILE A 293 14.67 -9.66 -2.10
N SER A 294 14.21 -8.55 -2.67
CA SER A 294 14.84 -7.86 -3.79
C SER A 294 15.03 -6.38 -3.45
N MET A 295 16.25 -5.90 -3.63
CA MET A 295 16.67 -4.52 -3.38
C MET A 295 17.17 -3.83 -4.65
N SER A 296 17.26 -4.55 -5.77
CA SER A 296 17.64 -4.03 -7.09
C SER A 296 16.70 -4.51 -8.20
N VAL A 297 16.63 -3.75 -9.30
CA VAL A 297 15.84 -4.14 -10.48
C VAL A 297 16.38 -5.42 -11.13
N LYS A 298 17.71 -5.61 -11.11
CA LYS A 298 18.36 -6.81 -11.66
C LYS A 298 17.93 -8.08 -10.92
N GLU A 299 17.85 -8.05 -9.60
CA GLU A 299 17.34 -9.17 -8.79
C GLU A 299 15.87 -9.47 -9.09
N LEU A 300 15.06 -8.42 -9.32
CA LEU A 300 13.64 -8.52 -9.66
C LEU A 300 13.42 -9.11 -11.07
N GLN A 301 14.26 -8.74 -12.04
CA GLN A 301 14.19 -9.28 -13.41
C GLN A 301 14.66 -10.74 -13.47
N GLY A 302 15.71 -11.09 -12.72
CA GLY A 302 16.19 -12.47 -12.56
C GLY A 302 15.18 -13.38 -11.84
N THR A 303 14.08 -12.84 -11.31
CA THR A 303 13.01 -13.61 -10.68
C THR A 303 11.90 -14.07 -11.61
N SER A 304 11.89 -13.62 -12.88
CA SER A 304 10.76 -13.74 -13.81
C SER A 304 10.23 -15.16 -14.05
N LEU A 305 11.04 -16.20 -13.86
CA LEU A 305 10.66 -17.60 -14.11
C LEU A 305 9.83 -18.26 -12.98
N ILE A 306 9.66 -17.64 -11.80
CA ILE A 306 9.07 -18.30 -10.60
C ILE A 306 7.85 -17.53 -10.01
N LEU A 307 7.42 -16.43 -10.63
CA LEU A 307 6.48 -15.47 -10.02
C LEU A 307 5.00 -15.92 -9.95
N TYR A 308 4.62 -16.99 -10.64
CA TYR A 308 3.21 -17.41 -10.85
C TYR A 308 2.43 -17.76 -9.56
N ARG A 309 3.08 -17.82 -8.39
CA ARG A 309 2.45 -18.19 -7.10
C ARG A 309 2.93 -17.35 -5.90
N MET A 310 3.54 -16.20 -6.14
CA MET A 310 4.11 -15.38 -5.07
C MET A 310 3.19 -14.22 -4.69
N TYR A 311 3.00 -14.00 -3.39
CA TYR A 311 2.47 -12.72 -2.91
C TYR A 311 3.56 -11.67 -3.09
N VAL A 312 3.22 -10.48 -3.59
CA VAL A 312 4.22 -9.47 -3.97
C VAL A 312 3.98 -8.19 -3.21
N TRP A 313 4.93 -7.84 -2.34
CA TRP A 313 4.87 -6.66 -1.49
C TRP A 313 5.88 -5.63 -1.99
N VAL A 314 5.40 -4.46 -2.38
CA VAL A 314 6.17 -3.48 -3.18
C VAL A 314 5.91 -2.07 -2.67
N MET A 315 6.90 -1.16 -2.78
CA MET A 315 6.68 0.26 -2.49
C MET A 315 6.17 1.04 -3.70
N LEU A 316 5.23 1.96 -3.48
CA LEU A 316 4.53 2.73 -4.52
C LEU A 316 5.46 3.47 -5.50
N CYS A 317 6.46 4.20 -4.99
CA CYS A 317 7.12 5.26 -5.75
C CYS A 317 8.11 4.79 -6.84
N VAL A 318 8.52 3.52 -6.85
CA VAL A 318 9.52 2.99 -7.80
C VAL A 318 9.25 1.52 -8.16
N GLY A 319 8.72 0.73 -7.23
CA GLY A 319 8.67 -0.71 -7.42
C GLY A 319 7.62 -1.15 -8.45
N LEU A 320 6.43 -0.54 -8.45
CA LEU A 320 5.32 -0.93 -9.33
C LEU A 320 5.60 -0.73 -10.82
N THR A 321 6.43 0.27 -11.20
CA THR A 321 6.82 0.48 -12.60
C THR A 321 7.78 -0.60 -13.12
N VAL A 322 8.36 -1.40 -12.22
CA VAL A 322 9.38 -2.41 -12.52
C VAL A 322 8.87 -3.85 -12.28
N VAL A 323 7.69 -4.00 -11.67
CA VAL A 323 7.06 -5.32 -11.50
C VAL A 323 6.76 -5.92 -12.89
N PRO A 324 7.18 -7.17 -13.18
CA PRO A 324 6.92 -7.81 -14.46
C PRO A 324 5.42 -7.89 -14.79
N CYS A 325 5.07 -7.65 -16.07
CA CYS A 325 3.69 -7.67 -16.57
C CYS A 325 2.97 -9.01 -16.33
N CYS A 326 3.72 -10.11 -16.21
CA CYS A 326 3.20 -11.46 -16.00
C CYS A 326 2.69 -11.74 -14.57
N LEU A 327 2.67 -10.74 -13.68
CA LEU A 327 2.19 -10.87 -12.30
C LEU A 327 0.70 -10.53 -12.18
N SER A 328 -0.09 -11.41 -11.56
CA SER A 328 -1.50 -11.11 -11.27
C SER A 328 -1.63 -9.96 -10.27
N ARG A 329 -2.36 -8.91 -10.67
CA ARG A 329 -2.54 -7.65 -9.91
C ARG A 329 -3.12 -7.88 -8.51
N CYS A 330 -3.91 -8.93 -8.29
CA CYS A 330 -4.57 -9.21 -7.01
C CYS A 330 -3.61 -9.66 -5.88
N HIS A 331 -2.43 -10.17 -6.23
CA HIS A 331 -1.41 -10.59 -5.25
C HIS A 331 -0.53 -9.44 -4.75
N ILE A 332 -0.68 -8.25 -5.34
CA ILE A 332 0.11 -7.08 -5.00
C ILE A 332 -0.36 -6.50 -3.66
N ARG A 333 0.58 -6.11 -2.81
CA ARG A 333 0.39 -5.27 -1.64
C ARG A 333 1.35 -4.10 -1.74
N VAL A 334 0.84 -2.88 -1.63
CA VAL A 334 1.59 -1.67 -1.92
C VAL A 334 1.83 -0.88 -0.65
N ILE A 335 3.07 -0.81 -0.18
CA ILE A 335 3.41 0.04 0.96
C ILE A 335 3.39 1.50 0.50
N ASP A 336 2.46 2.27 1.06
CA ASP A 336 2.17 3.66 0.74
C ASP A 336 1.87 4.44 2.02
N THR A 337 2.90 5.11 2.55
CA THR A 337 2.90 5.77 3.87
C THR A 337 1.65 6.63 4.11
N PHE A 338 1.28 7.47 3.13
CA PHE A 338 0.21 8.48 3.27
C PHE A 338 -1.15 8.03 2.70
N GLY A 339 -1.17 6.89 2.01
CA GLY A 339 -2.38 6.32 1.42
C GLY A 339 -2.79 6.95 0.09
N THR A 340 -3.68 6.22 -0.58
CA THR A 340 -4.20 6.53 -1.92
C THR A 340 -5.73 6.38 -1.88
N GLU A 341 -6.44 7.47 -2.11
CA GLU A 341 -7.90 7.49 -2.15
C GLU A 341 -8.44 7.00 -3.51
N PRO A 342 -9.63 6.37 -3.57
CA PRO A 342 -10.20 5.80 -4.79
C PRO A 342 -10.30 6.79 -5.97
N ALA A 343 -10.64 8.05 -5.68
CA ALA A 343 -10.75 9.12 -6.67
C ALA A 343 -9.43 9.44 -7.41
N TYR A 344 -8.28 9.14 -6.78
CA TYR A 344 -6.94 9.32 -7.37
C TYR A 344 -6.35 8.01 -7.92
N ASN A 345 -6.87 6.86 -7.49
CA ASN A 345 -6.46 5.54 -7.96
C ASN A 345 -7.03 5.21 -9.35
N HIS A 346 -8.30 5.55 -9.60
CA HIS A 346 -8.97 5.24 -10.85
C HIS A 346 -8.57 6.24 -11.95
N GLU A 347 -7.77 5.81 -12.92
CA GLU A 347 -7.12 6.69 -13.93
C GLU A 347 -8.12 7.55 -14.72
N GLU A 348 -9.13 6.93 -15.33
CA GLU A 348 -10.10 7.66 -16.17
C GLU A 348 -10.94 8.64 -15.34
N TYR A 349 -11.45 8.19 -14.20
CA TYR A 349 -12.22 9.02 -13.27
C TYR A 349 -11.39 10.21 -12.79
N ALA A 350 -10.15 9.97 -12.38
CA ALA A 350 -9.26 10.99 -11.87
C ALA A 350 -8.93 12.05 -12.93
N THR A 351 -8.65 11.60 -14.16
CA THR A 351 -8.37 12.49 -15.30
C THR A 351 -9.59 13.34 -15.66
N LEU A 352 -10.78 12.73 -15.69
CA LEU A 352 -12.04 13.41 -16.04
C LEU A 352 -12.45 14.46 -15.00
N HIS A 353 -12.23 14.18 -13.71
CA HIS A 353 -12.67 15.04 -12.61
C HIS A 353 -11.56 15.94 -12.05
N GLY A 354 -10.37 15.95 -12.67
CA GLY A 354 -9.27 16.84 -12.31
C GLY A 354 -8.50 16.45 -11.04
N TYR A 355 -8.59 15.19 -10.60
CA TYR A 355 -7.79 14.66 -9.49
C TYR A 355 -6.35 14.43 -9.92
N ARG A 356 -5.55 15.51 -9.91
CA ARG A 356 -4.14 15.47 -10.32
C ARG A 356 -3.27 14.87 -9.23
N THR A 357 -2.51 13.84 -9.59
CA THR A 357 -1.53 13.18 -8.72
C THR A 357 -0.28 12.77 -9.49
N ASN A 358 0.85 12.72 -8.78
CA ASN A 358 2.11 12.20 -9.30
C ASN A 358 2.28 10.69 -9.00
N TRP A 359 1.41 10.11 -8.16
CA TRP A 359 1.62 8.78 -7.57
C TRP A 359 0.46 7.79 -7.80
N GLY A 360 -0.74 8.27 -8.18
CA GLY A 360 -1.94 7.44 -8.35
C GLY A 360 -2.06 6.76 -9.73
N TYR A 361 -3.30 6.55 -10.17
CA TYR A 361 -3.68 5.96 -11.47
C TYR A 361 -3.35 4.47 -11.69
N TRP A 362 -3.22 3.69 -10.62
CA TRP A 362 -2.84 2.27 -10.75
C TRP A 362 -4.02 1.33 -10.99
N ASN A 363 -5.26 1.79 -10.77
CA ASN A 363 -6.48 0.97 -10.89
C ASN A 363 -6.38 -0.33 -10.06
N LEU A 364 -5.77 -0.26 -8.87
CA LEU A 364 -5.73 -1.37 -7.92
C LEU A 364 -6.97 -1.35 -7.03
N ILE A 365 -7.28 -2.47 -6.37
CA ILE A 365 -8.27 -2.44 -5.29
C ILE A 365 -7.68 -1.59 -4.15
N PRO A 366 -8.34 -0.51 -3.69
CA PRO A 366 -7.74 0.45 -2.74
C PRO A 366 -7.23 -0.18 -1.43
N ARG A 367 -7.82 -1.28 -0.97
CA ARG A 367 -7.35 -2.05 0.19
C ARG A 367 -5.97 -2.71 -0.02
N GLN A 368 -5.45 -2.78 -1.25
CA GLN A 368 -4.10 -3.27 -1.53
C GLN A 368 -3.01 -2.28 -1.11
N TYR A 369 -3.33 -0.98 -1.00
CA TYR A 369 -2.43 0.01 -0.42
C TYR A 369 -2.36 -0.17 1.09
N MET A 370 -1.18 0.05 1.65
CA MET A 370 -0.81 -0.31 3.01
C MET A 370 -0.11 0.87 3.69
N THR A 371 -0.80 1.51 4.62
CA THR A 371 -0.40 2.80 5.22
C THR A 371 0.44 2.67 6.48
N MET A 372 1.16 3.74 6.82
CA MET A 372 1.97 3.82 8.05
C MET A 372 1.12 4.01 9.31
N PHE A 373 -0.01 4.72 9.18
CA PHE A 373 -0.98 4.95 10.26
C PHE A 373 -2.39 4.69 9.72
N PRO A 374 -3.37 4.38 10.59
CA PRO A 374 -4.75 4.09 10.17
C PRO A 374 -5.57 5.36 9.83
N HIS A 375 -5.01 6.24 8.99
CA HIS A 375 -5.63 7.52 8.61
C HIS A 375 -6.47 7.45 7.32
N THR A 376 -6.34 6.38 6.52
CA THR A 376 -7.07 6.22 5.25
C THR A 376 -7.78 4.87 5.23
N PRO A 377 -9.05 4.77 5.67
CA PRO A 377 -9.78 3.50 5.78
C PRO A 377 -10.10 2.84 4.43
N ASP A 378 -9.97 3.57 3.32
CA ASP A 378 -9.97 2.99 1.97
C ASP A 378 -8.80 2.02 1.73
N ASN A 379 -7.73 2.18 2.50
CA ASN A 379 -6.51 1.38 2.44
C ASN A 379 -6.40 0.46 3.66
N SER A 380 -5.47 -0.50 3.61
CA SER A 380 -5.14 -1.34 4.77
C SER A 380 -4.13 -0.65 5.66
N PHE A 381 -4.29 -0.70 6.98
CA PHE A 381 -3.28 -0.21 7.91
C PHE A 381 -2.15 -1.25 8.07
N MET A 382 -0.90 -0.92 7.74
CA MET A 382 0.25 -1.80 7.93
C MET A 382 0.99 -1.50 9.23
N GLY A 383 1.30 -0.23 9.48
CA GLY A 383 2.01 0.20 10.68
C GLY A 383 3.48 -0.23 10.72
N PHE A 384 4.01 -0.23 11.93
CA PHE A 384 5.39 -0.59 12.29
C PHE A 384 5.41 -0.94 13.80
N VAL A 385 6.58 -1.24 14.35
CA VAL A 385 6.74 -1.57 15.78
C VAL A 385 7.50 -0.47 16.53
N SER A 386 7.14 -0.20 17.77
CA SER A 386 7.98 0.52 18.72
C SER A 386 8.53 -0.45 19.77
N GLU A 387 9.64 -0.10 20.41
CA GLU A 387 10.24 -0.95 21.42
C GLU A 387 9.36 -1.04 22.67
N GLU A 388 9.02 -2.26 23.07
CA GLU A 388 8.23 -2.53 24.27
C GLU A 388 9.11 -2.46 25.52
N LEU A 389 8.61 -1.77 26.56
CA LEU A 389 9.24 -1.71 27.88
C LEU A 389 8.60 -2.74 28.82
N ASN A 390 9.42 -3.42 29.61
CA ASN A 390 8.94 -4.29 30.67
C ASN A 390 8.36 -3.47 31.84
N GLU A 391 7.49 -4.07 32.65
CA GLU A 391 6.83 -3.38 33.78
C GLU A 391 7.81 -2.76 34.78
N THR A 392 8.94 -3.41 35.04
CA THR A 392 10.00 -2.87 35.91
C THR A 392 10.65 -1.63 35.30
N GLU A 393 10.87 -1.63 33.98
CA GLU A 393 11.43 -0.49 33.25
C GLU A 393 10.43 0.67 33.23
N LYS A 394 9.15 0.40 32.99
CA LYS A 394 8.09 1.42 33.04
C LYS A 394 8.05 2.12 34.39
N ARG A 395 8.10 1.36 35.49
CA ARG A 395 8.14 1.90 36.86
C ARG A 395 9.40 2.72 37.11
N SER A 396 10.56 2.20 36.72
CA SER A 396 11.85 2.90 36.87
C SER A 396 11.87 4.21 36.09
N ILE A 397 11.41 4.22 34.85
CA ILE A 397 11.32 5.41 34.01
C ILE A 397 10.39 6.43 34.67
N SER A 398 9.18 6.01 35.07
CA SER A 398 8.19 6.90 35.69
C SER A 398 8.69 7.55 36.99
N GLN A 399 9.61 6.90 37.72
CA GLN A 399 10.22 7.42 38.94
C GLN A 399 11.41 8.34 38.68
N ASN A 400 12.17 8.10 37.62
CA ASN A 400 13.45 8.78 37.33
C ASN A 400 13.34 9.87 36.24
N LYS A 401 12.12 10.23 35.80
CA LYS A 401 11.90 11.30 34.81
C LYS A 401 12.37 12.65 35.33
N VAL A 402 13.10 13.38 34.48
CA VAL A 402 13.51 14.76 34.75
C VAL A 402 12.38 15.70 34.36
N ASN A 403 11.80 16.39 35.36
CA ASN A 403 10.58 17.15 35.16
C ASN A 403 10.72 18.37 34.23
N ASN A 404 11.90 18.98 34.17
CA ASN A 404 12.17 20.22 33.45
C ASN A 404 13.02 19.98 32.19
N MET A 405 12.77 18.89 31.46
CA MET A 405 13.55 18.52 30.28
C MET A 405 12.66 18.27 29.07
N ALA A 406 12.92 18.98 27.98
CA ALA A 406 12.23 18.85 26.70
C ALA A 406 13.20 18.43 25.58
N VAL A 407 12.75 17.53 24.71
CA VAL A 407 13.48 17.12 23.50
C VAL A 407 12.68 17.52 22.28
N VAL A 408 13.32 18.20 21.34
CA VAL A 408 12.67 18.70 20.12
C VAL A 408 12.66 17.64 19.02
N TYR A 409 11.50 17.50 18.38
CA TYR A 409 11.32 16.69 17.19
C TYR A 409 11.69 17.48 15.93
N GLY A 410 12.97 17.47 15.58
CA GLY A 410 13.47 18.06 14.33
C GLY A 410 14.95 17.82 14.14
N LYS A 411 15.33 16.98 13.18
CA LYS A 411 16.74 16.56 12.97
C LYS A 411 17.50 17.43 11.98
N GLU A 412 16.81 18.28 11.22
CA GLU A 412 17.42 19.19 10.26
C GLU A 412 17.29 20.64 10.70
N ALA A 413 18.33 21.44 10.49
CA ALA A 413 18.36 22.86 10.84
C ALA A 413 17.20 23.66 10.22
N SER A 414 16.78 23.32 9.00
CA SER A 414 15.61 23.91 8.33
C SER A 414 14.33 23.84 9.16
N MET A 415 14.17 22.77 9.96
CA MET A 415 13.03 22.56 10.84
C MET A 415 13.04 23.50 12.05
N TRP A 416 14.15 24.18 12.32
CA TRP A 416 14.31 25.12 13.44
C TRP A 416 14.22 26.58 12.99
N LYS A 417 14.15 26.84 11.68
CA LYS A 417 14.10 28.20 11.12
C LYS A 417 12.70 28.81 11.21
N GLN A 418 12.67 30.13 11.42
CA GLN A 418 11.55 31.08 11.27
C GLN A 418 10.27 30.77 12.07
N GLY A 419 9.82 31.73 12.87
CA GLY A 419 8.49 31.73 13.49
C GLY A 419 8.36 30.76 14.67
N LYS A 420 9.48 30.39 15.29
CA LYS A 420 9.53 29.46 16.44
C LYS A 420 10.08 30.10 17.70
N GLU A 421 10.57 31.33 17.60
CA GLU A 421 11.25 32.05 18.67
C GLU A 421 10.32 32.25 19.87
N SER A 422 9.08 32.70 19.63
CA SER A 422 8.12 33.06 20.68
C SER A 422 7.78 31.89 21.62
N PHE A 423 7.34 30.75 21.09
CA PHE A 423 6.98 29.60 21.91
C PHE A 423 8.22 28.90 22.51
N MET A 424 9.38 28.99 21.85
CA MET A 424 10.63 28.43 22.37
C MET A 424 11.17 29.23 23.56
N GLU A 425 11.04 30.55 23.54
CA GLU A 425 11.34 31.40 24.69
C GLU A 425 10.44 31.04 25.87
N ILE A 426 9.13 30.85 25.63
CA ILE A 426 8.18 30.40 26.67
C ILE A 426 8.61 29.05 27.25
N LEU A 427 8.89 28.07 26.38
CA LEU A 427 9.32 26.73 26.79
C LEU A 427 10.61 26.77 27.62
N HIS A 428 11.59 27.59 27.21
CA HIS A 428 12.88 27.70 27.88
C HIS A 428 12.77 28.24 29.32
N ARG A 429 11.73 29.01 29.65
CA ARG A 429 11.46 29.46 31.03
C ARG A 429 11.15 28.31 31.98
N TYR A 430 10.61 27.20 31.48
CA TYR A 430 10.18 26.06 32.30
C TYR A 430 11.08 24.83 32.16
N MET A 431 11.70 24.62 31.00
CA MET A 431 12.44 23.41 30.68
C MET A 431 13.76 23.68 29.96
N GLU A 432 14.75 22.85 30.22
CA GLU A 432 15.93 22.73 29.38
C GLU A 432 15.55 22.12 28.03
N VAL A 433 16.00 22.75 26.94
CA VAL A 433 15.65 22.33 25.58
C VAL A 433 16.81 21.58 24.94
N HIS A 434 16.53 20.35 24.50
CA HIS A 434 17.49 19.44 23.89
C HIS A 434 17.13 19.21 22.42
N GLY A 435 18.15 19.14 21.56
CA GLY A 435 18.00 18.84 20.13
C GLY A 435 18.90 17.70 19.67
N THR A 436 18.53 17.03 18.58
CA THR A 436 19.36 16.01 17.92
C THR A 436 19.57 16.39 16.46
N VAL A 437 20.11 17.58 16.23
CA VAL A 437 20.22 18.21 14.91
C VAL A 437 21.56 17.85 14.27
N TYR A 438 21.52 17.40 13.02
CA TYR A 438 22.75 17.18 12.25
C TYR A 438 23.50 18.49 12.01
N TYR A 439 24.82 18.45 12.19
CA TYR A 439 25.72 19.53 11.79
C TYR A 439 27.02 18.94 11.25
N GLU A 440 27.62 19.63 10.29
CA GLU A 440 28.97 19.30 9.82
C GLU A 440 29.97 19.92 10.80
N THR A 441 31.03 19.19 11.15
CA THR A 441 32.02 19.57 12.17
C THR A 441 32.68 20.95 11.94
N GLN A 442 32.55 21.50 10.73
CA GLN A 442 33.09 22.82 10.34
C GLN A 442 32.09 23.98 10.47
N ARG A 443 30.81 23.74 10.78
CA ARG A 443 29.80 24.81 10.97
C ARG A 443 28.97 24.56 12.23
N PRO A 444 28.76 25.57 13.09
CA PRO A 444 27.88 25.42 14.23
C PRO A 444 26.45 25.11 13.76
N PRO A 445 25.69 24.28 14.49
CA PRO A 445 24.29 24.02 14.19
C PRO A 445 23.49 25.33 14.23
N GLU A 446 22.64 25.57 13.22
CA GLU A 446 21.72 26.71 13.18
C GLU A 446 20.53 26.46 14.13
N VAL A 447 20.80 26.43 15.43
CA VAL A 447 19.82 26.27 16.52
C VAL A 447 19.99 27.39 17.55
N PRO A 448 18.94 27.77 18.31
CA PRO A 448 19.06 28.81 19.33
C PRO A 448 20.16 28.50 20.37
N PRO A 449 20.91 29.51 20.88
CA PRO A 449 22.08 29.29 21.73
C PRO A 449 21.80 28.53 23.04
N PHE A 450 20.58 28.62 23.56
CA PHE A 450 20.17 27.93 24.79
C PHE A 450 19.86 26.44 24.57
N VAL A 451 19.84 25.95 23.33
CA VAL A 451 19.54 24.56 22.99
C VAL A 451 20.77 23.68 23.17
N LYS A 452 20.64 22.65 24.01
CA LYS A 452 21.66 21.60 24.17
C LYS A 452 21.55 20.62 23.00
N ASN A 453 22.31 20.84 21.94
CA ASN A 453 22.33 19.93 20.79
C ASN A 453 23.24 18.72 21.04
N HIS A 454 22.71 17.51 20.86
CA HIS A 454 23.42 16.23 21.02
C HIS A 454 23.94 15.68 19.70
N GLY A 455 23.69 16.36 18.58
CA GLY A 455 23.97 15.82 17.25
C GLY A 455 23.04 14.65 16.90
N LEU A 456 23.40 13.89 15.87
CA LEU A 456 22.66 12.67 15.54
C LEU A 456 23.04 11.55 16.51
N LEU A 457 22.06 11.12 17.30
CA LEU A 457 22.24 10.03 18.25
C LEU A 457 21.92 8.67 17.60
N PRO A 458 22.72 7.62 17.90
CA PRO A 458 22.31 6.24 17.70
C PRO A 458 21.00 5.94 18.47
N GLN A 459 20.25 4.94 18.01
CA GLN A 459 18.91 4.66 18.57
C GLN A 459 18.91 4.43 20.10
N HIS A 460 19.90 3.70 20.62
CA HIS A 460 19.97 3.40 22.06
C HIS A 460 20.20 4.66 22.91
N GLU A 461 21.05 5.58 22.45
CA GLU A 461 21.29 6.88 23.10
C GLU A 461 20.06 7.79 23.01
N LEU A 462 19.39 7.80 21.85
CA LEU A 462 18.13 8.52 21.69
C LEU A 462 17.07 8.03 22.69
N GLN A 463 16.93 6.70 22.87
CA GLN A 463 16.03 6.15 23.87
C GLN A 463 16.43 6.54 25.30
N GLN A 464 17.72 6.52 25.65
CA GLN A 464 18.17 6.99 26.95
C GLN A 464 17.84 8.46 27.19
N LEU A 465 17.97 9.30 26.16
CA LEU A 465 17.58 10.71 26.21
C LEU A 465 16.05 10.84 26.44
N LEU A 466 15.25 10.11 25.67
CA LEU A 466 13.78 10.11 25.80
C LEU A 466 13.34 9.58 27.17
N ARG A 467 13.95 8.54 27.71
CA ARG A 467 13.64 8.00 29.06
C ARG A 467 13.85 9.03 30.16
N LYS A 468 14.76 10.01 29.98
CA LYS A 468 14.97 11.11 30.93
C LYS A 468 14.01 12.28 30.70
N ALA A 469 13.74 12.64 29.45
CA ALA A 469 12.95 13.82 29.10
C ALA A 469 11.47 13.69 29.49
N LYS A 470 10.86 14.78 29.98
CA LYS A 470 9.41 14.83 30.26
C LYS A 470 8.60 15.14 29.01
N LEU A 471 9.12 16.04 28.18
CA LEU A 471 8.41 16.56 27.01
C LEU A 471 9.14 16.19 25.73
N PHE A 472 8.38 15.74 24.74
CA PHE A 472 8.82 15.65 23.35
C PHE A 472 8.00 16.66 22.54
N ILE A 473 8.63 17.65 21.94
CA ILE A 473 7.93 18.77 21.29
C ILE A 473 8.05 18.70 19.76
N GLY A 474 6.90 18.61 19.10
CA GLY A 474 6.72 18.69 17.66
C GLY A 474 6.74 20.13 17.17
N PHE A 475 7.39 20.37 16.03
CA PHE A 475 7.53 21.69 15.39
C PHE A 475 6.67 21.87 14.14
N GLY A 476 5.73 20.95 13.89
CA GLY A 476 4.83 20.95 12.74
C GLY A 476 5.32 20.14 11.55
N PHE A 477 6.60 19.79 11.52
CA PHE A 477 7.19 18.91 10.52
C PHE A 477 8.34 18.10 11.16
N PRO A 478 8.54 16.81 10.80
CA PRO A 478 7.82 16.03 9.79
C PRO A 478 6.42 15.57 10.24
N TYR A 479 5.56 15.29 9.26
CA TYR A 479 4.20 14.77 9.47
C TYR A 479 4.21 13.26 9.72
N GLU A 480 3.38 12.78 10.66
CA GLU A 480 3.05 11.36 10.83
C GLU A 480 4.29 10.45 10.78
N GLY A 481 5.32 10.80 11.54
CA GLY A 481 6.53 9.99 11.69
C GLY A 481 6.49 9.07 12.91
N PRO A 482 7.41 8.09 13.02
CA PRO A 482 7.41 7.14 14.13
C PRO A 482 7.89 7.72 15.47
N ALA A 483 8.67 8.81 15.45
CA ALA A 483 9.37 9.31 16.63
C ALA A 483 8.44 9.75 17.79
N PRO A 484 7.27 10.38 17.56
CA PRO A 484 6.33 10.67 18.64
C PRO A 484 5.85 9.42 19.38
N LEU A 485 5.59 8.31 18.68
CA LEU A 485 5.22 7.05 19.33
C LEU A 485 6.38 6.45 20.14
N GLU A 486 7.63 6.56 19.63
CA GLU A 486 8.81 6.15 20.40
C GLU A 486 8.98 7.00 21.67
N ALA A 487 8.69 8.30 21.61
CA ALA A 487 8.76 9.18 22.77
C ALA A 487 7.68 8.86 23.82
N ILE A 488 6.43 8.67 23.40
CA ILE A 488 5.32 8.29 24.28
C ILE A 488 5.58 6.91 24.91
N ALA A 489 6.11 5.97 24.14
CA ALA A 489 6.53 4.65 24.63
C ALA A 489 7.66 4.71 25.65
N ASN A 490 8.42 5.82 25.73
CA ASN A 490 9.43 6.06 26.76
C ASN A 490 8.96 7.05 27.84
N GLY A 491 7.66 7.34 27.92
CA GLY A 491 7.04 8.16 28.98
C GLY A 491 7.21 9.66 28.80
N CYS A 492 7.38 10.15 27.57
CA CYS A 492 7.28 11.58 27.26
C CYS A 492 5.82 11.98 26.98
N ILE A 493 5.44 13.19 27.34
CA ILE A 493 4.27 13.85 26.73
C ILE A 493 4.70 14.35 25.36
N PHE A 494 3.91 14.09 24.33
CA PHE A 494 4.08 14.66 23.02
C PHE A 494 3.23 15.94 22.88
N LEU A 495 3.89 17.09 22.78
CA LEU A 495 3.25 18.37 22.49
C LEU A 495 3.39 18.64 21.00
N GLN A 496 2.28 18.89 20.32
CA GLN A 496 2.26 19.11 18.88
C GLN A 496 1.42 20.35 18.51
N PRO A 497 1.76 21.01 17.39
CA PRO A 497 0.97 22.14 16.91
C PRO A 497 -0.35 21.68 16.32
N LYS A 498 -1.39 22.47 16.58
CA LYS A 498 -2.66 22.47 15.86
C LYS A 498 -2.49 23.24 14.54
N PHE A 499 -3.09 22.73 13.46
CA PHE A 499 -3.11 23.40 12.16
C PHE A 499 -4.49 23.98 11.88
N GLN A 500 -4.54 25.30 11.68
CA GLN A 500 -5.75 26.01 11.32
C GLN A 500 -5.41 27.09 10.28
N PRO A 501 -5.82 26.93 9.01
CA PRO A 501 -6.57 25.81 8.44
C PRO A 501 -5.78 24.49 8.45
N PRO A 502 -6.44 23.32 8.33
CA PRO A 502 -5.74 22.04 8.22
C PRO A 502 -4.89 21.98 6.95
N HIS A 503 -3.80 21.24 6.99
CA HIS A 503 -2.92 21.07 5.84
C HIS A 503 -3.42 19.95 4.93
N SER A 504 -3.40 20.17 3.62
CA SER A 504 -3.82 19.20 2.61
C SER A 504 -3.08 19.40 1.29
N SER A 505 -3.36 18.55 0.30
CA SER A 505 -2.77 18.65 -1.04
C SER A 505 -3.13 19.94 -1.78
N LEU A 506 -4.17 20.66 -1.32
CA LEU A 506 -4.65 21.91 -1.91
C LEU A 506 -3.88 23.15 -1.42
N ASN A 507 -3.44 23.16 -0.16
CA ASN A 507 -2.91 24.37 0.48
C ASN A 507 -1.47 24.24 0.99
N HIS A 508 -0.87 23.04 0.99
CA HIS A 508 0.46 22.82 1.54
C HIS A 508 1.38 22.08 0.58
N ASP A 509 2.58 22.63 0.33
CA ASP A 509 3.53 22.14 -0.69
C ASP A 509 3.92 20.67 -0.49
N PHE A 510 4.15 20.23 0.76
CA PHE A 510 4.48 18.83 1.06
C PHE A 510 3.42 17.83 0.58
N PHE A 511 2.13 18.19 0.69
CA PHE A 511 1.03 17.30 0.31
C PHE A 511 0.66 17.45 -1.17
N ARG A 512 1.18 18.46 -1.88
CA ARG A 512 0.88 18.71 -3.29
C ARG A 512 1.23 17.49 -4.14
N GLY A 513 0.27 17.05 -4.95
CA GLY A 513 0.42 15.92 -5.87
C GLY A 513 0.37 14.53 -5.21
N LYS A 514 0.20 14.43 -3.87
CA LYS A 514 -0.13 13.16 -3.20
C LYS A 514 -1.54 12.69 -3.59
N PRO A 515 -1.79 11.38 -3.72
CA PRO A 515 -3.04 10.82 -4.23
C PRO A 515 -4.16 10.78 -3.16
N THR A 516 -4.37 11.88 -2.44
CA THR A 516 -5.35 11.99 -1.35
C THR A 516 -5.79 13.44 -1.16
N SER A 517 -7.07 13.63 -0.84
CA SER A 517 -7.67 14.89 -0.41
C SER A 517 -7.69 15.06 1.12
N ARG A 518 -7.12 14.11 1.87
CA ARG A 518 -7.13 14.11 3.34
C ARG A 518 -6.55 15.40 3.92
N GLU A 519 -7.24 15.91 4.92
CA GLU A 519 -6.87 17.08 5.69
C GLU A 519 -6.21 16.68 7.01
N VAL A 520 -5.12 17.36 7.37
CA VAL A 520 -4.29 17.09 8.53
C VAL A 520 -4.41 18.27 9.50
N PHE A 521 -5.02 18.03 10.67
CA PHE A 521 -5.34 19.07 11.67
C PHE A 521 -4.26 19.26 12.74
N SER A 522 -3.27 18.37 12.80
CA SER A 522 -2.14 18.42 13.72
C SER A 522 -0.93 17.70 13.12
N GLN A 523 0.26 17.88 13.71
CA GLN A 523 1.48 17.24 13.18
C GLN A 523 1.36 15.70 13.11
N HIS A 524 0.64 15.09 14.04
CA HIS A 524 0.45 13.65 14.12
C HIS A 524 -1.00 13.29 14.50
N PRO A 525 -1.94 13.30 13.53
CA PRO A 525 -3.37 13.08 13.78
C PRO A 525 -3.69 11.77 14.50
N TYR A 526 -2.96 10.69 14.22
CA TYR A 526 -3.14 9.43 14.94
C TYR A 526 -2.88 9.58 16.45
N ALA A 527 -1.86 10.34 16.85
CA ALA A 527 -1.50 10.51 18.25
C ALA A 527 -2.54 11.39 18.96
N GLU A 528 -3.08 12.39 18.25
CA GLU A 528 -4.20 13.19 18.75
C GLU A 528 -5.45 12.35 18.99
N GLN A 529 -5.83 11.53 18.00
CA GLN A 529 -7.13 10.84 17.96
C GLN A 529 -7.15 9.55 18.80
N TYR A 530 -6.11 8.72 18.73
CA TYR A 530 -6.09 7.39 19.33
C TYR A 530 -5.34 7.31 20.66
N ILE A 531 -4.49 8.29 20.96
CA ILE A 531 -3.75 8.36 22.23
C ILE A 531 -4.30 9.49 23.10
N GLY A 532 -4.31 10.72 22.58
CA GLY A 532 -4.85 11.89 23.27
C GLY A 532 -4.19 12.19 24.62
N ARG A 533 -4.87 13.00 25.43
CA ARG A 533 -4.42 13.39 26.77
C ARG A 533 -4.41 12.19 27.73
N PRO A 534 -3.46 12.10 28.67
CA PRO A 534 -2.41 13.10 28.98
C PRO A 534 -1.13 12.96 28.14
N HIS A 535 -0.99 11.90 27.34
CA HIS A 535 0.26 11.61 26.61
C HIS A 535 0.47 12.50 25.39
N VAL A 536 -0.59 13.06 24.83
CA VAL A 536 -0.56 13.92 23.65
C VAL A 536 -1.36 15.18 23.92
N MET A 537 -0.74 16.34 23.66
CA MET A 537 -1.38 17.64 23.77
C MET A 537 -1.24 18.37 22.43
N THR A 538 -2.37 18.70 21.81
CA THR A 538 -2.42 19.50 20.58
C THR A 538 -2.78 20.93 20.94
N VAL A 539 -1.95 21.90 20.56
CA VAL A 539 -2.04 23.31 20.99
C VAL A 539 -1.77 24.24 19.81
N ASP A 540 -2.45 25.39 19.73
CA ASP A 540 -2.05 26.43 18.79
C ASP A 540 -0.79 27.16 19.27
N TYR A 541 0.32 26.96 18.57
CA TYR A 541 1.61 27.56 18.94
C TYR A 541 1.66 29.07 18.69
N ASN A 542 0.74 29.62 17.88
CA ASN A 542 0.62 31.06 17.69
C ASN A 542 -0.05 31.75 18.88
N ASN A 543 -0.77 30.99 19.71
CA ASN A 543 -1.42 31.48 20.91
C ASN A 543 -0.51 31.29 22.13
N SER A 544 0.29 32.30 22.45
CA SER A 544 1.26 32.25 23.56
C SER A 544 0.62 31.93 24.92
N PHE A 545 -0.63 32.36 25.15
CA PHE A 545 -1.33 32.06 26.40
C PHE A 545 -1.72 30.59 26.49
N GLU A 546 -2.26 30.04 25.41
CA GLU A 546 -2.62 28.61 25.33
C GLU A 546 -1.37 27.73 25.47
N PHE A 547 -0.28 28.11 24.79
CA PHE A 547 1.00 27.40 24.89
C PHE A 547 1.59 27.44 26.30
N ASP A 548 1.65 28.62 26.93
CA ASP A 548 2.16 28.76 28.31
C ASP A 548 1.30 27.94 29.30
N SER A 549 -0.03 28.02 29.19
CA SER A 549 -0.96 27.23 30.00
C SER A 549 -0.76 25.72 29.80
N ALA A 550 -0.52 25.28 28.56
CA ALA A 550 -0.25 23.87 28.26
C ALA A 550 1.05 23.40 28.91
N ILE A 551 2.13 24.19 28.88
CA ILE A 551 3.38 23.85 29.57
C ILE A 551 3.18 23.77 31.09
N GLN A 552 2.44 24.72 31.68
CA GLN A 552 2.13 24.67 33.11
C GLN A 552 1.32 23.43 33.50
N GLU A 553 0.39 22.99 32.65
CA GLU A 553 -0.35 21.74 32.83
C GLU A 553 0.59 20.54 32.76
N ILE A 554 1.44 20.46 31.73
CA ILE A 554 2.45 19.41 31.55
C ILE A 554 3.35 19.28 32.78
N MET A 555 3.78 20.39 33.36
CA MET A 555 4.64 20.37 34.56
C MET A 555 3.98 19.63 35.74
N LYS A 556 2.65 19.68 35.85
CA LYS A 556 1.87 19.02 36.92
C LYS A 556 1.55 17.55 36.65
N ILE A 557 1.56 17.13 35.38
CA ILE A 557 1.24 15.76 34.99
C ILE A 557 2.38 14.81 35.38
N LYS A 558 2.01 13.66 35.96
CA LYS A 558 2.90 12.49 36.08
C LYS A 558 2.58 11.55 34.93
N VAL A 559 3.58 11.24 34.12
CA VAL A 559 3.41 10.48 32.88
C VAL A 559 3.92 9.06 33.07
N GLU A 560 3.19 8.11 32.50
CA GLU A 560 3.61 6.72 32.43
C GLU A 560 3.92 6.36 30.97
N PRO A 561 4.92 5.50 30.71
CA PRO A 561 5.18 5.03 29.35
C PRO A 561 3.98 4.26 28.77
N TYR A 562 3.55 4.64 27.57
CA TYR A 562 2.39 4.05 26.90
C TYR A 562 2.71 3.71 25.44
N LEU A 563 2.28 2.54 24.99
CA LEU A 563 2.42 2.09 23.62
C LEU A 563 1.13 1.36 23.22
N PRO A 564 0.37 1.86 22.23
CA PRO A 564 -0.81 1.17 21.74
C PRO A 564 -0.47 -0.23 21.23
N TYR A 565 -1.31 -1.22 21.53
CA TYR A 565 -1.10 -2.61 21.18
C TYR A 565 -0.76 -2.84 19.70
N GLU A 566 -1.40 -2.13 18.76
CA GLU A 566 -1.13 -2.28 17.32
C GLU A 566 0.28 -1.88 16.85
N TYR A 567 1.04 -1.18 17.70
CA TYR A 567 2.46 -0.84 17.49
C TYR A 567 3.43 -1.70 18.32
N THR A 568 2.94 -2.77 18.96
CA THR A 568 3.77 -3.81 19.60
C THR A 568 4.19 -4.88 18.58
N CYS A 569 5.19 -5.70 18.91
CA CYS A 569 5.55 -6.86 18.09
C CYS A 569 4.34 -7.80 17.91
N GLU A 570 3.60 -8.08 18.99
CA GLU A 570 2.45 -8.98 18.96
C GLU A 570 1.30 -8.42 18.11
N GLY A 571 0.98 -7.13 18.28
CA GLY A 571 -0.06 -6.45 17.52
C GLY A 571 0.23 -6.42 16.02
N MET A 572 1.48 -6.17 15.62
CA MET A 572 1.86 -6.25 14.21
C MET A 572 1.81 -7.69 13.67
N LEU A 573 2.28 -8.69 14.42
CA LEU A 573 2.18 -10.11 14.00
C LEU A 573 0.71 -10.52 13.80
N GLU A 574 -0.17 -10.15 14.73
CA GLU A 574 -1.61 -10.45 14.66
C GLU A 574 -2.25 -9.84 13.41
N ARG A 575 -1.97 -8.56 13.14
CA ARG A 575 -2.49 -7.84 11.98
C ARG A 575 -1.99 -8.42 10.66
N VAL A 576 -0.68 -8.64 10.54
CA VAL A 576 -0.06 -9.19 9.33
C VAL A 576 -0.51 -10.64 9.11
N HIS A 577 -0.64 -11.42 10.17
CA HIS A 577 -1.21 -12.76 10.11
C HIS A 577 -2.63 -12.74 9.53
N ALA A 578 -3.51 -11.88 10.06
CA ALA A 578 -4.89 -11.78 9.61
C ALA A 578 -5.00 -11.40 8.12
N TYR A 579 -4.20 -10.43 7.66
CA TYR A 579 -4.16 -10.06 6.24
C TYR A 579 -3.71 -11.23 5.36
N ILE A 580 -2.67 -11.95 5.77
CA ILE A 580 -2.16 -13.06 4.96
C ILE A 580 -3.17 -14.21 4.87
N GLN A 581 -3.89 -14.52 5.94
CA GLN A 581 -4.87 -15.61 5.94
C GLN A 581 -6.16 -15.24 5.21
N ASN A 582 -6.65 -14.02 5.41
CA ASN A 582 -8.04 -13.69 5.10
C ASN A 582 -8.22 -12.63 4.00
N GLN A 583 -7.24 -11.76 3.77
CA GLN A 583 -7.35 -10.71 2.75
C GLN A 583 -6.97 -11.26 1.38
N ASP A 584 -7.93 -11.85 0.68
CA ASP A 584 -7.78 -12.35 -0.68
C ASP A 584 -8.50 -11.45 -1.69
N PHE A 585 -7.76 -11.02 -2.72
CA PHE A 585 -8.27 -10.21 -3.83
C PHE A 585 -8.30 -10.97 -5.16
N CYS A 586 -7.85 -12.23 -5.16
CA CYS A 586 -7.74 -13.07 -6.35
C CYS A 586 -8.96 -13.96 -6.55
N VAL A 587 -9.79 -14.11 -5.52
CA VAL A 587 -11.08 -14.77 -5.63
C VAL A 587 -12.04 -13.81 -6.34
N PRO A 588 -12.75 -14.26 -7.38
CA PRO A 588 -13.79 -13.46 -8.02
C PRO A 588 -14.79 -13.00 -6.96
N GLU A 589 -15.03 -11.70 -6.90
CA GLU A 589 -15.98 -11.19 -5.92
C GLU A 589 -17.37 -11.82 -6.18
N PRO A 590 -18.08 -12.27 -5.14
CA PRO A 590 -19.42 -12.81 -5.33
C PRO A 590 -20.29 -11.74 -6.01
N PRO A 591 -21.09 -12.11 -7.02
CA PRO A 591 -21.90 -11.14 -7.77
C PRO A 591 -22.80 -10.36 -6.82
N PHE A 592 -23.07 -9.09 -7.17
CA PHE A 592 -24.13 -8.30 -6.56
C PHE A 592 -25.35 -9.18 -6.36
N ILE A 593 -25.92 -9.22 -5.14
CA ILE A 593 -27.20 -9.90 -4.91
C ILE A 593 -28.21 -9.18 -5.84
N PRO A 594 -28.65 -9.79 -6.95
CA PRO A 594 -29.57 -9.12 -7.85
C PRO A 594 -30.88 -8.96 -7.11
N THR A 595 -31.45 -7.76 -7.19
CA THR A 595 -32.75 -7.35 -6.66
C THR A 595 -33.95 -8.22 -7.10
N ASN A 596 -33.73 -9.26 -7.93
CA ASN A 596 -34.75 -10.16 -8.47
C ASN A 596 -34.61 -11.65 -8.07
N LEU A 597 -33.79 -11.99 -7.07
CA LEU A 597 -33.88 -13.32 -6.46
C LEU A 597 -35.06 -13.37 -5.49
N SER A 598 -36.24 -13.73 -6.01
CA SER A 598 -36.97 -14.82 -5.36
C SER A 598 -36.00 -16.02 -5.35
N LEU A 599 -35.26 -16.21 -4.24
CA LEU A 599 -34.25 -17.26 -4.13
C LEU A 599 -34.84 -18.64 -4.51
N PRO A 600 -34.05 -19.55 -5.12
CA PRO A 600 -34.52 -20.89 -5.44
C PRO A 600 -35.02 -21.62 -4.19
N ARG A 601 -36.15 -22.32 -4.34
CA ARG A 601 -36.67 -23.25 -3.31
C ARG A 601 -35.56 -24.21 -2.87
N SER A 602 -35.23 -24.20 -1.58
CA SER A 602 -34.55 -25.34 -0.96
C SER A 602 -35.41 -26.60 -1.12
N ALA A 603 -34.76 -27.76 -1.28
CA ALA A 603 -35.38 -29.08 -1.25
C ALA A 603 -36.13 -29.39 0.08
N SER A 604 -36.13 -28.47 1.06
CA SER A 604 -36.85 -28.57 2.34
C SER A 604 -38.05 -27.61 2.50
N GLY A 605 -38.43 -26.84 1.47
CA GLY A 605 -39.70 -26.12 1.47
C GLY A 605 -39.85 -24.91 2.40
N SER A 606 -38.82 -24.45 3.11
CA SER A 606 -38.91 -23.21 3.90
C SER A 606 -38.51 -21.97 3.09
N ARG A 607 -39.39 -20.96 3.06
CA ARG A 607 -39.14 -19.64 2.46
C ARG A 607 -38.21 -18.83 3.39
N MET A 608 -37.04 -18.40 2.89
CA MET A 608 -36.18 -17.42 3.57
C MET A 608 -36.79 -16.02 3.43
N LEU A 609 -37.80 -15.71 4.24
CA LEU A 609 -38.56 -14.46 4.19
C LEU A 609 -38.16 -13.56 5.38
N GLY A 610 -37.21 -12.66 5.16
CA GLY A 610 -36.77 -11.68 6.15
C GLY A 610 -35.99 -10.52 5.51
N PRO A 611 -35.95 -9.34 6.15
CA PRO A 611 -35.17 -8.20 5.67
C PRO A 611 -33.66 -8.51 5.73
N LEU A 612 -32.88 -8.03 4.75
CA LEU A 612 -31.41 -8.19 4.73
C LEU A 612 -30.72 -7.45 5.87
N PHE A 613 -31.28 -6.32 6.27
CA PHE A 613 -30.76 -5.43 7.30
C PHE A 613 -31.74 -5.36 8.47
N VAL A 614 -31.21 -5.41 9.68
CA VAL A 614 -32.00 -5.34 10.93
C VAL A 614 -31.42 -4.27 11.85
N PRO A 615 -32.25 -3.54 12.60
CA PRO A 615 -31.77 -2.58 13.59
C PRO A 615 -30.90 -3.27 14.64
N LEU A 616 -29.78 -2.64 15.00
CA LEU A 616 -28.92 -3.13 16.08
C LEU A 616 -29.41 -2.62 17.44
N PRO A 617 -29.32 -3.45 18.50
CA PRO A 617 -29.70 -3.01 19.84
C PRO A 617 -28.91 -1.76 20.26
N ASN A 618 -29.60 -0.77 20.83
CA ASN A 618 -29.01 0.46 21.36
C ASN A 618 -28.17 1.27 20.35
N SER A 619 -28.47 1.16 19.05
CA SER A 619 -27.79 1.94 18.01
C SER A 619 -28.78 2.35 16.90
N THR A 620 -28.51 3.47 16.25
CA THR A 620 -29.18 3.86 15.01
C THR A 620 -28.64 3.12 13.78
N ALA A 621 -27.60 2.29 13.96
CA ALA A 621 -27.02 1.48 12.89
C ALA A 621 -27.86 0.25 12.57
N LEU A 622 -27.85 -0.13 11.30
CA LEU A 622 -28.38 -1.42 10.85
C LEU A 622 -27.25 -2.45 10.73
N GLY A 623 -27.52 -3.69 11.13
CA GLY A 623 -26.63 -4.83 10.97
C GLY A 623 -27.15 -5.79 9.90
N TRP A 624 -26.28 -6.68 9.43
CA TRP A 624 -26.71 -7.80 8.58
C TRP A 624 -27.57 -8.78 9.37
N ALA A 625 -28.68 -9.22 8.79
CA ALA A 625 -29.60 -10.14 9.47
C ALA A 625 -28.93 -11.49 9.78
N PRO A 626 -28.93 -11.96 11.04
CA PRO A 626 -28.23 -13.19 11.43
C PRO A 626 -28.86 -14.46 10.83
N ASN A 627 -30.14 -14.41 10.45
CA ASN A 627 -30.87 -15.51 9.82
C ASN A 627 -30.61 -15.63 8.32
N MET A 628 -29.88 -14.68 7.71
CA MET A 628 -29.55 -14.70 6.28
C MET A 628 -28.16 -15.31 6.09
N MET A 629 -28.01 -16.28 5.18
CA MET A 629 -26.69 -16.79 4.81
C MET A 629 -25.84 -15.68 4.22
N ALA A 630 -24.82 -15.25 4.95
CA ALA A 630 -23.84 -14.28 4.49
C ALA A 630 -22.90 -14.93 3.46
N PRO A 631 -22.62 -14.27 2.32
CA PRO A 631 -21.52 -14.65 1.45
C PRO A 631 -20.19 -14.71 2.24
N ALA A 632 -19.32 -15.65 1.86
CA ALA A 632 -17.97 -15.67 2.40
C ALA A 632 -17.24 -14.37 2.00
N ALA A 633 -16.94 -13.54 3.00
CA ALA A 633 -16.28 -12.24 2.82
C ALA A 633 -15.43 -11.93 4.04
N TRP A 634 -14.34 -11.18 3.82
CA TRP A 634 -13.50 -10.66 4.89
C TRP A 634 -13.26 -9.15 4.74
N PRO A 635 -13.54 -8.33 5.78
CA PRO A 635 -14.16 -8.69 7.07
C PRO A 635 -15.56 -9.33 6.97
N PRO A 636 -15.96 -10.18 7.93
CA PRO A 636 -17.26 -10.85 7.89
C PRO A 636 -18.41 -9.84 7.92
N LEU A 637 -19.49 -10.14 7.22
CA LEU A 637 -20.68 -9.29 7.16
C LEU A 637 -21.35 -9.06 8.51
N SER A 638 -21.12 -9.94 9.50
CA SER A 638 -21.57 -9.73 10.89
C SER A 638 -21.01 -8.44 11.52
N SER A 639 -19.86 -7.96 11.05
CA SER A 639 -19.24 -6.72 11.52
C SER A 639 -19.85 -5.45 10.92
N LEU A 640 -20.70 -5.56 9.88
CA LEU A 640 -21.32 -4.41 9.22
C LEU A 640 -22.21 -3.62 10.19
N ARG A 641 -21.98 -2.31 10.22
CA ARG A 641 -22.77 -1.27 10.89
C ARG A 641 -23.12 -0.22 9.84
N LEU A 642 -24.27 -0.37 9.19
CA LEU A 642 -24.73 0.55 8.16
C LEU A 642 -25.27 1.83 8.80
N LEU A 643 -24.68 2.96 8.43
CA LEU A 643 -25.03 4.31 8.90
C LEU A 643 -25.34 5.24 7.71
N VAL A 644 -25.91 6.41 8.03
CA VAL A 644 -26.14 7.50 7.08
C VAL A 644 -25.33 8.71 7.53
N SER A 645 -24.54 9.29 6.62
CA SER A 645 -23.80 10.52 6.89
C SER A 645 -24.71 11.75 6.90
N GLN A 646 -24.28 12.82 7.55
CA GLN A 646 -24.86 14.15 7.36
C GLN A 646 -24.46 14.73 5.98
N GLU A 647 -25.17 15.76 5.53
CA GLU A 647 -24.78 16.52 4.34
C GLU A 647 -23.43 17.21 4.61
N GLY A 648 -22.51 17.16 3.64
CA GLY A 648 -21.15 17.67 3.83
C GLY A 648 -20.25 16.77 4.69
N GLN A 649 -20.72 15.61 5.15
CA GLN A 649 -19.95 14.66 5.96
C GLN A 649 -19.55 13.42 5.13
N SER A 650 -18.30 13.00 5.27
CA SER A 650 -17.77 11.77 4.66
C SER A 650 -18.15 10.52 5.45
N CYS A 651 -17.98 9.33 4.86
CA CYS A 651 -18.17 8.08 5.60
C CYS A 651 -17.08 7.84 6.65
N VAL A 652 -15.87 8.39 6.45
CA VAL A 652 -14.81 8.38 7.47
C VAL A 652 -15.31 9.05 8.76
N GLU A 653 -15.83 10.26 8.64
CA GLU A 653 -16.32 11.05 9.79
C GLU A 653 -17.59 10.46 10.40
N ALA A 654 -18.54 10.02 9.56
CA ALA A 654 -19.79 9.44 10.04
C ALA A 654 -19.53 8.19 10.89
N CYS A 655 -18.71 7.25 10.39
CA CYS A 655 -18.32 6.07 11.15
C CYS A 655 -17.55 6.44 12.42
N HIS A 656 -16.58 7.34 12.31
CA HIS A 656 -15.76 7.74 13.45
C HIS A 656 -16.58 8.38 14.57
N SER A 657 -17.50 9.29 14.24
CA SER A 657 -18.39 9.95 15.21
C SER A 657 -19.31 8.97 15.95
N ALA A 658 -19.59 7.82 15.35
CA ALA A 658 -20.37 6.74 15.94
C ALA A 658 -19.51 5.67 16.64
N GLY A 659 -18.19 5.88 16.78
CA GLY A 659 -17.28 4.93 17.43
C GLY A 659 -16.90 3.72 16.56
N PHE A 660 -16.99 3.85 15.24
CA PHE A 660 -16.67 2.80 14.26
C PHE A 660 -15.60 3.27 13.26
N VAL A 661 -15.14 2.36 12.41
CA VAL A 661 -14.28 2.67 11.24
C VAL A 661 -15.02 2.31 9.95
N CYS A 662 -14.85 3.10 8.89
CA CYS A 662 -15.43 2.78 7.59
C CYS A 662 -14.77 1.52 7.00
N GLU A 663 -15.57 0.60 6.45
CA GLU A 663 -15.11 -0.64 5.83
C GLU A 663 -15.47 -0.67 4.34
N PRO A 664 -14.53 -0.34 3.43
CA PRO A 664 -14.82 -0.21 2.02
C PRO A 664 -15.20 -1.56 1.36
N ALA A 665 -14.81 -2.69 1.94
CA ALA A 665 -15.21 -4.01 1.45
C ALA A 665 -16.73 -4.22 1.45
N HIS A 666 -17.42 -3.54 2.36
CA HIS A 666 -18.84 -3.74 2.57
C HIS A 666 -19.73 -2.89 1.67
N PHE A 667 -19.18 -1.89 0.96
CA PHE A 667 -19.94 -1.06 0.03
C PHE A 667 -20.76 -1.89 -0.99
N ARG A 668 -20.17 -2.97 -1.50
CA ARG A 668 -20.83 -3.88 -2.46
C ARG A 668 -22.15 -4.47 -1.93
N PHE A 669 -22.26 -4.67 -0.62
CA PHE A 669 -23.43 -5.29 0.01
C PHE A 669 -24.51 -4.27 0.37
N ILE A 670 -24.17 -2.99 0.41
CA ILE A 670 -25.11 -1.90 0.72
C ILE A 670 -25.50 -1.07 -0.50
N ASN A 671 -24.87 -1.32 -1.66
CA ASN A 671 -25.16 -0.64 -2.92
C ASN A 671 -26.40 -1.21 -3.62
N ASN A 672 -27.55 -1.20 -2.93
CA ASN A 672 -28.82 -1.73 -3.43
C ASN A 672 -30.04 -1.00 -2.82
N LYS A 673 -31.23 -1.30 -3.35
CA LYS A 673 -32.49 -0.68 -2.91
C LYS A 673 -32.92 -1.14 -1.52
N GLU A 674 -32.53 -2.35 -1.10
CA GLU A 674 -32.85 -2.90 0.22
C GLU A 674 -32.14 -2.14 1.34
N ALA A 675 -30.88 -1.72 1.13
CA ALA A 675 -30.15 -0.89 2.08
C ALA A 675 -30.79 0.49 2.24
N LEU A 676 -31.20 1.12 1.12
CA LEU A 676 -31.94 2.39 1.13
C LEU A 676 -33.27 2.26 1.88
N ARG A 677 -34.05 1.20 1.57
CA ARG A 677 -35.32 0.92 2.27
C ARG A 677 -35.15 0.62 3.75
N GLY A 678 -34.11 -0.14 4.10
CA GLY A 678 -33.79 -0.48 5.49
C GLY A 678 -33.49 0.77 6.33
N LEU A 679 -32.86 1.77 5.72
CA LEU A 679 -32.59 3.08 6.33
C LEU A 679 -33.76 4.06 6.24
N GLU A 680 -34.96 3.58 5.88
CA GLU A 680 -36.18 4.37 5.73
C GLU A 680 -36.05 5.54 4.73
N VAL A 681 -35.14 5.42 3.75
CA VAL A 681 -34.93 6.43 2.72
C VAL A 681 -36.00 6.30 1.63
N GLN A 682 -36.74 7.40 1.40
CA GLN A 682 -37.71 7.49 0.32
C GLN A 682 -37.06 8.03 -0.95
N CYS A 683 -36.91 7.16 -1.95
CA CYS A 683 -36.37 7.50 -3.27
C CYS A 683 -37.51 7.55 -4.30
N GLU A 684 -37.66 8.67 -5.01
CA GLU A 684 -38.54 8.77 -6.18
C GLU A 684 -37.86 8.20 -7.42
N VAL A 685 -36.55 8.45 -7.56
CA VAL A 685 -35.71 7.92 -8.64
C VAL A 685 -34.48 7.24 -8.04
N VAL A 686 -34.10 6.09 -8.59
CA VAL A 686 -32.87 5.37 -8.22
C VAL A 686 -32.06 5.13 -9.49
N ASP A 687 -30.93 5.83 -9.60
CA ASP A 687 -30.02 5.76 -10.74
C ASP A 687 -28.67 5.14 -10.36
N SER A 688 -27.97 4.59 -11.34
CA SER A 688 -26.63 4.04 -11.16
C SER A 688 -25.61 4.83 -11.97
N GLU A 689 -24.66 5.46 -11.27
CA GLU A 689 -23.71 6.42 -11.83
C GLU A 689 -22.27 6.12 -11.39
N ILE A 690 -21.30 6.69 -12.11
CA ILE A 690 -19.87 6.61 -11.79
C ILE A 690 -19.49 7.85 -10.97
N ASN A 691 -19.45 7.71 -9.65
CA ASN A 691 -19.06 8.81 -8.76
C ASN A 691 -18.58 8.29 -7.40
N HIS A 692 -17.38 8.68 -6.95
CA HIS A 692 -16.79 8.18 -5.70
C HIS A 692 -17.59 8.49 -4.42
N VAL A 693 -18.55 9.42 -4.47
CA VAL A 693 -19.42 9.74 -3.33
C VAL A 693 -20.57 8.72 -3.16
N LEU A 694 -20.87 7.90 -4.16
CA LEU A 694 -21.97 6.93 -4.11
C LEU A 694 -21.59 5.63 -3.35
N PRO A 695 -22.56 4.92 -2.75
CA PRO A 695 -24.01 5.16 -2.73
C PRO A 695 -24.43 6.31 -1.81
N ALA A 696 -25.36 7.13 -2.28
CA ALA A 696 -25.83 8.33 -1.56
C ALA A 696 -27.24 8.73 -2.01
N PHE A 697 -27.88 9.62 -1.24
CA PHE A 697 -29.21 10.15 -1.57
C PHE A 697 -29.34 11.63 -1.22
N SER A 698 -30.19 12.34 -1.95
CA SER A 698 -30.57 13.72 -1.65
C SER A 698 -31.90 13.74 -0.93
N VAL A 699 -31.93 14.31 0.28
CA VAL A 699 -33.17 14.47 1.06
C VAL A 699 -34.13 15.43 0.34
N MET A 700 -33.60 16.52 -0.21
CA MET A 700 -34.41 17.56 -0.86
C MET A 700 -35.03 17.11 -2.18
N ARG A 701 -34.28 16.35 -2.99
CA ARG A 701 -34.73 15.92 -4.32
C ARG A 701 -35.32 14.51 -4.36
N ARG A 702 -35.18 13.74 -3.27
CA ARG A 702 -35.57 12.32 -3.20
C ARG A 702 -34.92 11.47 -4.31
N GLU A 703 -33.74 11.89 -4.75
CA GLU A 703 -32.90 11.20 -5.73
C GLU A 703 -31.92 10.29 -4.99
N CYS A 704 -31.82 9.02 -5.39
CA CYS A 704 -30.88 8.06 -4.81
C CYS A 704 -29.94 7.54 -5.88
N GLY A 705 -28.64 7.63 -5.62
CA GLY A 705 -27.58 7.17 -6.51
C GLY A 705 -26.91 5.91 -5.97
N LEU A 706 -26.79 4.90 -6.84
CA LEU A 706 -25.99 3.70 -6.62
C LEU A 706 -24.68 3.79 -7.43
N GLN A 707 -23.60 3.26 -6.89
CA GLN A 707 -22.32 3.19 -7.58
C GLN A 707 -22.37 2.18 -8.73
N ARG A 708 -21.88 2.57 -9.91
CA ARG A 708 -21.73 1.68 -11.07
C ARG A 708 -20.32 1.08 -11.18
N GLU A 709 -19.30 1.82 -10.76
CA GLU A 709 -17.89 1.43 -10.86
C GLU A 709 -17.36 0.99 -9.47
N PRO A 710 -17.15 -0.32 -9.22
CA PRO A 710 -16.72 -0.82 -7.91
C PRO A 710 -15.39 -0.27 -7.41
N LEU A 711 -14.46 0.09 -8.30
CA LEU A 711 -13.18 0.70 -7.90
C LEU A 711 -13.33 2.12 -7.32
N LEU A 712 -14.50 2.74 -7.45
CA LEU A 712 -14.80 4.05 -6.90
C LEU A 712 -15.59 4.01 -5.58
N PHE A 713 -15.87 2.83 -5.01
CA PHE A 713 -16.32 2.78 -3.64
C PHE A 713 -15.29 3.43 -2.71
N SER A 714 -15.72 4.44 -1.95
CA SER A 714 -14.82 5.32 -1.22
C SER A 714 -15.38 5.70 0.14
N CYS A 715 -14.63 5.45 1.21
CA CYS A 715 -14.89 6.01 2.52
C CYS A 715 -14.66 7.52 2.54
N ALA A 716 -13.60 7.98 1.86
CA ALA A 716 -13.32 9.39 1.64
C ALA A 716 -14.33 10.05 0.68
N GLY A 717 -14.38 11.38 0.71
CA GLY A 717 -15.28 12.19 -0.12
C GLY A 717 -16.62 12.49 0.55
N TYR A 718 -17.11 13.70 0.30
CA TYR A 718 -18.41 14.17 0.77
C TYR A 718 -19.06 15.05 -0.30
N SER A 719 -20.36 15.30 -0.13
CA SER A 719 -21.10 16.24 -0.98
C SER A 719 -22.00 17.10 -0.10
N PRO A 720 -22.08 18.42 -0.34
CA PRO A 720 -23.04 19.27 0.37
C PRO A 720 -24.49 18.97 -0.04
N LYS A 721 -24.72 18.19 -1.10
CA LYS A 721 -26.07 17.87 -1.62
C LYS A 721 -26.59 16.49 -1.22
N TYR A 722 -25.69 15.60 -0.80
CA TYR A 722 -26.00 14.19 -0.59
C TYR A 722 -25.62 13.73 0.80
N ARG A 723 -26.46 12.87 1.35
CA ARG A 723 -26.15 12.01 2.50
C ARG A 723 -25.69 10.66 1.97
N ARG A 724 -24.63 10.11 2.54
CA ARG A 724 -23.99 8.88 2.06
C ARG A 724 -24.45 7.68 2.87
N LEU A 725 -24.57 6.54 2.22
CA LEU A 725 -24.75 5.25 2.91
C LEU A 725 -23.36 4.74 3.27
N CYS A 726 -23.07 4.67 4.56
CA CYS A 726 -21.74 4.42 5.08
C CYS A 726 -21.64 3.02 5.69
N PRO A 727 -20.85 2.11 5.11
CA PRO A 727 -20.58 0.83 5.70
C PRO A 727 -19.50 1.00 6.76
N CYS A 728 -19.88 0.94 8.02
CA CYS A 728 -18.93 0.97 9.13
C CYS A 728 -18.73 -0.45 9.67
N ARG A 729 -17.67 -0.64 10.45
CA ARG A 729 -17.43 -1.85 11.24
C ARG A 729 -16.90 -1.53 12.62
N ASP A 730 -17.07 -2.47 13.53
CA ASP A 730 -16.37 -2.46 14.80
C ASP A 730 -14.87 -2.78 14.62
N PHE A 731 -14.11 -2.54 15.68
CA PHE A 731 -12.70 -2.86 15.76
C PHE A 731 -12.34 -3.38 17.16
N ARG A 732 -11.23 -4.12 17.23
CA ARG A 732 -10.67 -4.58 18.50
C ARG A 732 -9.98 -3.40 19.20
N PRO A 733 -10.10 -3.29 20.53
CA PRO A 733 -9.39 -2.26 21.28
C PRO A 733 -7.90 -2.24 20.94
N GLU A 734 -7.37 -1.05 20.62
CA GLU A 734 -5.98 -0.82 20.21
C GLU A 734 -5.49 -1.69 19.02
N GLN A 735 -6.40 -2.16 18.16
CA GLN A 735 -6.09 -2.83 16.88
C GLN A 735 -7.17 -2.48 15.85
N VAL A 736 -7.10 -1.27 15.29
CA VAL A 736 -8.16 -0.72 14.42
C VAL A 736 -8.31 -1.46 13.09
N ALA A 737 -7.22 -2.11 12.63
CA ALA A 737 -7.19 -2.93 11.43
C ALA A 737 -8.16 -4.13 11.47
N LEU A 738 -8.51 -4.63 12.66
CA LEU A 738 -9.26 -5.88 12.81
C LEU A 738 -10.57 -5.64 13.56
N CYS A 739 -11.69 -6.11 12.99
CA CYS A 739 -12.95 -6.27 13.72
C CYS A 739 -12.86 -7.35 14.80
N ARG A 740 -13.84 -7.42 15.71
CA ARG A 740 -13.85 -8.42 16.78
C ARG A 740 -13.82 -9.86 16.23
N ASP A 741 -14.49 -10.09 15.10
CA ASP A 741 -14.63 -11.40 14.45
C ASP A 741 -13.66 -11.61 13.28
N CYS A 742 -12.56 -10.84 13.21
CA CYS A 742 -11.65 -10.85 12.05
C CYS A 742 -10.46 -11.81 12.15
N LEU A 743 -10.29 -12.52 13.28
CA LEU A 743 -9.15 -13.44 13.57
C LEU A 743 -9.51 -14.93 13.51
#